data_AF-A0A6J2M1X5-F1
#
_entry.id   AF-A0A6J2M1X5-F1
#
_cell.length_a   1.000
_cell.length_b   1.000
_cell.length_c   1.000
_cell.angle_alpha   90.00
_cell.angle_beta   90.00
_cell.angle_gamma   90.00
#
_symmetry.space_group_name_H-M   'P 1'
#
loop_
_entity.id
_entity.type
_entity.pdbx_description
1 polymer ?
#
loop_
_entity_poly.entity_id
_entity_poly.type
_entity_poly.pdbx_seq_one_letter_code
_entity_poly.pdbx_strand_id
1 'polypeptide(L)'
;MAHNQEPLSKTPIIKFKGQDFNYLWNLCLSRGLLFEDEAFPAEISSIGLEMLKGKDLSNLRWKRPKDLSRGKSEPHFILEGVSRFDIKQGCAGDCWFLTALGSLTQSKKHLQKILRNQSFSQQYAGIFRFWFWQCGQWVEVVVDDRLPVLNNEYLFVHPCSNNQEFWPCLLEKAYAKFRGSYLHLHYGYLPDALVDLTGGVVTTMDLHSSSSDLVMMVKTAAQEESLMTCATPVSPTGIATRMENGLVSQHAYTVTGAETIQSRTGWEDLIRLWNPWGNTEWRGRWGDGSPEWQETRDPRKSQLYKNKEDGEFWMPCRDFQDNFFCLYVCNQYPVSLDHGNTSLGTWSEMMFKSRVIPGGTTDDYDIGGPQSDTQYIFSVPEITEGNNVTVSFNIMPQTLKANDGKFPLNFHVFKVDSQFQHFQERLPPTFFSQFRNADKGIVTRSKYNLTKCFTLSPGTYVVVVSAYKEAVEFLLRIFLKMPNTDRNPGSNFNLKALKASLPENASQQSIFYRYAQQGLNMDATGLQNLLNQELLRGIPGDGFSLDEARSIVALMDLQVNGQLDPEEFSRLWSRLLCCQRVYLNTQGNSAVFLSSDLWKAIKSTDFLAGISVSGDLLDLMALRYSDSTGRVSFPSLVCFLIRLEAMAKAFQHLSKDGQGLYLTKMEWMNLVMYS
;
A
#
# COMPACT_ATOMS: atom_id res chain seq x y z
N MET A 1 31.83 25.01 11.54
CA MET A 1 30.68 25.45 10.71
C MET A 1 29.66 24.34 10.73
N ALA A 2 28.58 24.53 11.49
CA ALA A 2 27.54 23.53 11.68
C ALA A 2 26.60 23.56 10.47
N HIS A 3 26.56 22.48 9.68
CA HIS A 3 25.53 22.30 8.68
C HIS A 3 24.26 21.80 9.37
N ASN A 4 23.29 22.71 9.50
CA ASN A 4 21.91 22.37 9.79
C ASN A 4 21.38 21.48 8.66
N GLN A 5 21.27 20.19 8.92
CA GLN A 5 20.39 19.30 8.16
C GLN A 5 18.95 19.70 8.49
N GLU A 6 18.23 20.23 7.52
CA GLU A 6 16.78 20.37 7.63
C GLU A 6 16.15 18.98 7.85
N PRO A 7 15.26 18.81 8.83
CA PRO A 7 14.63 17.53 9.07
C PRO A 7 13.65 17.24 7.93
N LEU A 8 13.88 16.13 7.22
CA LEU A 8 12.84 15.42 6.46
C LEU A 8 11.54 15.48 7.26
N SER A 9 10.49 16.07 6.67
CA SER A 9 9.16 16.17 7.29
C SER A 9 8.81 14.82 7.92
N LYS A 10 8.81 14.77 9.26
CA LYS A 10 8.71 13.51 10.01
C LYS A 10 7.35 12.89 9.72
N THR A 11 7.29 11.93 8.81
CA THR A 11 6.12 11.08 8.65
C THR A 11 5.80 10.47 10.02
N PRO A 12 4.59 10.64 10.55
CA PRO A 12 4.26 10.12 11.87
C PRO A 12 4.42 8.60 11.88
N ILE A 13 5.17 8.09 12.86
CA ILE A 13 5.41 6.66 13.04
C ILE A 13 4.22 6.09 13.81
N ILE A 14 3.60 5.06 13.25
CA ILE A 14 2.45 4.38 13.86
C ILE A 14 2.97 3.43 14.93
N LYS A 15 2.42 3.51 16.14
CA LYS A 15 2.70 2.56 17.22
C LYS A 15 1.85 1.31 17.05
N PHE A 16 2.48 0.18 16.76
CA PHE A 16 1.75 -1.07 16.59
C PHE A 16 1.02 -1.46 17.88
N LYS A 17 -0.28 -1.75 17.78
CA LYS A 17 -1.16 -2.07 18.93
C LYS A 17 -1.13 -1.00 20.05
N GLY A 18 -0.79 0.24 19.72
CA GLY A 18 -0.73 1.35 20.69
C GLY A 18 0.46 1.30 21.66
N GLN A 19 1.42 0.39 21.47
CA GLN A 19 2.58 0.26 22.36
C GLN A 19 3.63 1.34 22.08
N ASP A 20 4.00 2.13 23.09
CA ASP A 20 5.08 3.11 23.03
C ASP A 20 6.35 2.52 23.67
N PHE A 21 7.41 2.36 22.86
CA PHE A 21 8.68 1.80 23.33
C PHE A 21 9.27 2.57 24.52
N ASN A 22 9.35 3.90 24.44
CA ASN A 22 10.04 4.71 25.45
C ASN A 22 9.26 4.67 26.77
N TYR A 23 7.93 4.72 26.71
CA TYR A 23 7.07 4.59 27.89
C TYR A 23 7.23 3.23 28.55
N LEU A 24 7.10 2.14 27.79
CA LEU A 24 7.20 0.77 28.31
C LEU A 24 8.59 0.46 28.85
N TRP A 25 9.64 0.91 28.17
CA TRP A 25 11.03 0.77 28.60
C TRP A 25 11.29 1.49 29.92
N ASN A 26 10.89 2.76 30.04
CA ASN A 26 11.03 3.52 31.30
C ASN A 26 10.20 2.91 32.44
N LEU A 27 9.00 2.42 32.15
CA LEU A 27 8.14 1.76 33.13
C LEU A 27 8.80 0.49 33.68
N CYS A 28 9.38 -0.34 32.80
CA CYS A 28 10.07 -1.57 33.20
C CYS A 28 11.34 -1.27 34.01
N LEU A 29 12.14 -0.29 33.56
CA LEU A 29 13.35 0.14 34.27
C LEU A 29 13.05 0.69 35.67
N SER A 30 12.04 1.56 35.81
CA SER A 30 11.67 2.16 37.09
C SER A 30 11.14 1.14 38.10
N ARG A 31 10.54 0.03 37.63
CA ARG A 31 10.02 -1.04 38.48
C ARG A 31 11.02 -2.18 38.70
N GLY A 32 12.18 -2.17 38.03
CA GLY A 32 13.13 -3.28 38.06
C GLY A 32 12.57 -4.59 37.48
N LEU A 33 11.64 -4.49 36.52
CA LEU A 33 10.99 -5.63 35.88
C LEU A 33 11.48 -5.78 34.43
N LEU A 34 11.38 -6.99 33.89
CA LEU A 34 11.58 -7.24 32.47
C LEU A 34 10.24 -7.17 31.73
N PHE A 35 10.26 -6.56 30.54
CA PHE A 35 9.06 -6.41 29.73
C PHE A 35 8.50 -7.76 29.29
N GLU A 36 7.18 -7.89 29.40
CA GLU A 36 6.42 -9.01 28.88
C GLU A 36 5.36 -8.49 27.92
N ASP A 37 5.41 -8.97 26.69
CA ASP A 37 4.58 -8.45 25.62
C ASP A 37 3.20 -9.09 25.59
N GLU A 38 2.21 -8.42 26.18
CA GLU A 38 0.80 -8.87 26.17
C GLU A 38 0.20 -8.91 24.76
N ALA A 39 0.72 -8.11 23.81
CA ALA A 39 0.23 -8.09 22.44
C ALA A 39 0.82 -9.21 21.56
N PHE A 40 1.81 -9.95 22.06
CA PHE A 40 2.41 -11.11 21.42
C PHE A 40 2.94 -12.08 22.50
N PRO A 41 2.03 -12.77 23.20
CA PRO A 41 2.36 -13.52 24.40
C PRO A 41 3.30 -14.70 24.11
N ALA A 42 4.06 -15.12 25.11
CA ALA A 42 4.98 -16.26 25.04
C ALA A 42 4.21 -17.60 25.06
N GLU A 43 3.34 -17.82 24.08
CA GLU A 43 2.36 -18.90 24.01
C GLU A 43 2.35 -19.57 22.63
N ILE A 44 1.68 -20.72 22.54
CA ILE A 44 1.51 -21.47 21.28
C ILE A 44 0.77 -20.62 20.22
N SER A 45 -0.11 -19.71 20.62
CA SER A 45 -0.82 -18.79 19.73
C SER A 45 0.11 -17.92 18.88
N SER A 46 1.21 -17.45 19.47
CA SER A 46 2.25 -16.65 18.80
C SER A 46 3.13 -17.45 17.84
N ILE A 47 3.20 -18.78 18.01
CA ILE A 47 3.89 -19.70 17.12
C ILE A 47 2.96 -20.15 15.98
N GLY A 48 1.79 -20.68 16.34
CA GLY A 48 0.84 -21.35 15.47
C GLY A 48 0.94 -22.87 15.58
N LEU A 49 -0.19 -23.51 15.93
CA LEU A 49 -0.31 -24.95 16.18
C LEU A 49 0.21 -25.82 15.02
N GLU A 50 0.02 -25.37 13.78
CA GLU A 50 0.40 -26.15 12.59
C GLU A 50 1.91 -26.35 12.47
N MET A 51 2.72 -25.37 12.88
CA MET A 51 4.18 -25.47 12.86
C MET A 51 4.73 -26.46 13.89
N LEU A 52 3.89 -26.83 14.86
CA LEU A 52 4.25 -27.70 15.98
C LEU A 52 3.66 -29.12 15.82
N LYS A 53 2.92 -29.38 14.74
CA LYS A 53 2.36 -30.71 14.43
C LYS A 53 3.50 -31.74 14.39
N GLY A 54 3.33 -32.84 15.13
CA GLY A 54 4.30 -33.94 15.19
C GLY A 54 5.50 -33.72 16.12
N LYS A 55 5.58 -32.59 16.84
CA LYS A 55 6.62 -32.33 17.85
C LYS A 55 6.10 -32.60 19.27
N ASP A 56 6.94 -33.13 20.15
CA ASP A 56 6.62 -33.25 21.59
C ASP A 56 6.70 -31.87 22.26
N LEU A 57 5.55 -31.34 22.69
CA LEU A 57 5.46 -29.99 23.25
C LEU A 57 5.76 -29.92 24.74
N SER A 58 6.01 -31.06 25.42
CA SER A 58 6.29 -31.11 26.86
C SER A 58 7.48 -30.23 27.28
N ASN A 59 8.43 -30.03 26.37
CA ASN A 59 9.65 -29.25 26.57
C ASN A 59 9.66 -27.89 25.83
N LEU A 60 8.54 -27.45 25.26
CA LEU A 60 8.45 -26.13 24.64
C LEU A 60 8.52 -25.05 25.71
N ARG A 61 9.50 -24.15 25.59
CA ARG A 61 9.70 -23.03 26.52
C ARG A 61 9.99 -21.76 25.77
N TRP A 62 9.67 -20.62 26.36
CA TRP A 62 10.12 -19.32 25.90
C TRP A 62 11.20 -18.82 26.85
N LYS A 63 12.41 -18.58 26.34
CA LYS A 63 13.57 -18.19 27.15
C LYS A 63 14.19 -16.92 26.63
N ARG A 64 14.72 -16.07 27.51
CA ARG A 64 15.47 -14.89 27.10
C ARG A 64 16.90 -15.28 26.72
N PRO A 65 17.60 -14.52 25.86
CA PRO A 65 19.01 -14.73 25.55
C PRO A 65 19.88 -14.93 26.80
N LYS A 66 19.69 -14.10 27.83
CA LYS A 66 20.44 -14.20 29.10
C LYS A 66 20.24 -15.53 29.84
N ASP A 67 19.08 -16.19 29.66
CA ASP A 67 18.80 -17.50 30.26
C ASP A 67 19.40 -18.66 29.46
N LEU A 68 19.55 -18.47 28.14
CA LEU A 68 20.08 -19.44 27.19
C LEU A 68 21.62 -19.46 27.17
N SER A 69 22.27 -18.33 27.50
CA SER A 69 23.72 -18.17 27.50
C SER A 69 24.43 -18.74 28.75
N ARG A 70 23.78 -19.58 29.58
CA ARG A 70 24.45 -20.22 30.73
C ARG A 70 25.64 -21.07 30.25
N GLY A 71 26.87 -20.59 30.49
CA GLY A 71 28.12 -21.21 30.03
C GLY A 71 28.64 -20.73 28.67
N LYS A 72 28.04 -19.69 28.07
CA LYS A 72 28.50 -19.01 26.84
C LYS A 72 28.89 -17.56 27.14
N SER A 73 29.39 -16.84 26.14
CA SER A 73 29.61 -15.38 26.21
C SER A 73 28.29 -14.62 26.43
N GLU A 74 28.38 -13.37 26.89
CA GLU A 74 27.20 -12.52 27.09
C GLU A 74 26.43 -12.30 25.77
N PRO A 75 25.09 -12.17 25.82
CA PRO A 75 24.30 -11.90 24.63
C PRO A 75 24.52 -10.47 24.14
N HIS A 76 24.68 -10.33 22.83
CA HIS A 76 24.83 -9.04 22.15
C HIS A 76 23.65 -8.78 21.23
N PHE A 77 23.29 -7.51 21.08
CA PHE A 77 22.31 -7.13 20.07
C PHE A 77 22.99 -7.19 18.71
N ILE A 78 24.07 -6.43 18.57
CA ILE A 78 25.02 -6.44 17.45
C ILE A 78 26.42 -6.47 18.07
N LEU A 79 27.33 -7.35 17.60
CA LEU A 79 28.70 -7.46 18.12
C LEU A 79 29.71 -6.75 17.21
N GLU A 80 29.90 -7.23 15.97
CA GLU A 80 30.92 -6.73 15.03
C GLU A 80 30.32 -5.97 13.83
N GLY A 81 29.10 -5.47 14.00
CA GLY A 81 28.31 -4.87 12.93
C GLY A 81 27.28 -5.86 12.38
N VAL A 82 26.45 -5.38 11.46
CA VAL A 82 25.34 -6.17 10.92
C VAL A 82 25.79 -6.89 9.67
N SER A 83 25.70 -8.22 9.67
CA SER A 83 26.13 -9.07 8.58
C SER A 83 25.04 -10.06 8.19
N ARG A 84 24.95 -10.40 6.89
CA ARG A 84 24.07 -11.49 6.44
C ARG A 84 24.45 -12.82 7.10
N PHE A 85 25.73 -13.00 7.44
CA PHE A 85 26.23 -14.21 8.11
C PHE A 85 25.79 -14.36 9.57
N ASP A 86 25.11 -13.35 10.14
CA ASP A 86 24.47 -13.45 11.45
C ASP A 86 23.13 -14.20 11.39
N ILE A 87 22.58 -14.36 10.18
CA ILE A 87 21.27 -14.93 9.92
C ILE A 87 21.43 -16.43 9.61
N LYS A 88 20.71 -17.26 10.35
CA LYS A 88 20.53 -18.68 10.07
C LYS A 88 19.09 -19.07 10.24
N GLN A 89 18.47 -19.53 9.16
CA GLN A 89 17.07 -19.95 9.16
C GLN A 89 16.84 -21.16 10.07
N GLY A 90 15.76 -21.09 10.86
CA GLY A 90 15.27 -22.21 11.68
C GLY A 90 14.29 -23.09 10.91
N CYS A 91 13.26 -23.60 11.59
CA CYS A 91 12.27 -24.49 10.98
C CYS A 91 11.12 -23.79 10.25
N ALA A 92 11.07 -22.45 10.26
CA ALA A 92 10.08 -21.70 9.46
C ALA A 92 10.46 -21.69 7.98
N GLY A 93 9.45 -21.65 7.11
CA GLY A 93 9.60 -21.49 5.65
C GLY A 93 9.67 -20.01 5.27
N ASP A 94 10.39 -19.21 6.05
CA ASP A 94 10.44 -17.75 5.96
C ASP A 94 11.67 -17.24 5.20
N CYS A 95 12.29 -18.10 4.39
CA CYS A 95 13.46 -17.77 3.57
C CYS A 95 13.27 -16.51 2.72
N TRP A 96 12.05 -16.25 2.25
CA TRP A 96 11.69 -15.03 1.52
C TRP A 96 11.96 -13.76 2.35
N PHE A 97 11.69 -13.78 3.64
CA PHE A 97 11.96 -12.67 4.55
C PHE A 97 13.46 -12.60 4.90
N LEU A 98 14.08 -13.73 5.24
CA LEU A 98 15.49 -13.77 5.64
C LEU A 98 16.44 -13.40 4.50
N THR A 99 16.10 -13.75 3.26
CA THR A 99 16.83 -13.32 2.05
C THR A 99 16.68 -11.82 1.80
N ALA A 100 15.50 -11.24 2.02
CA ALA A 100 15.32 -9.79 1.95
C ALA A 100 16.07 -9.08 3.08
N LEU A 101 16.16 -9.69 4.26
CA LEU A 101 16.97 -9.19 5.37
C LEU A 101 18.47 -9.30 5.06
N GLY A 102 18.90 -10.39 4.43
CA GLY A 102 20.28 -10.60 3.96
C GLY A 102 20.71 -9.53 2.95
N SER A 103 19.84 -9.17 2.01
CA SER A 103 20.12 -8.07 1.06
C SER A 103 20.15 -6.72 1.76
N LEU A 104 19.27 -6.49 2.74
CA LEU A 104 19.25 -5.27 3.54
C LEU A 104 20.60 -5.03 4.26
N THR A 105 21.34 -6.08 4.64
CA THR A 105 22.66 -5.94 5.28
C THR A 105 23.68 -5.17 4.42
N GLN A 106 23.44 -5.06 3.12
CA GLN A 106 24.28 -4.29 2.19
C GLN A 106 23.98 -2.78 2.25
N SER A 107 22.82 -2.35 2.78
CA SER A 107 22.42 -0.95 2.89
C SER A 107 22.42 -0.47 4.35
N LYS A 108 23.52 0.20 4.75
CA LYS A 108 23.69 0.75 6.10
C LYS A 108 22.58 1.75 6.48
N LYS A 109 22.12 2.55 5.51
CA LYS A 109 21.08 3.58 5.70
C LYS A 109 19.75 2.97 6.14
N HIS A 110 19.31 1.90 5.47
CA HIS A 110 18.04 1.24 5.81
C HIS A 110 18.16 0.46 7.13
N LEU A 111 19.29 -0.23 7.37
CA LEU A 111 19.53 -0.95 8.62
C LEU A 111 19.43 -0.06 9.85
N GLN A 112 20.06 1.12 9.84
CA GLN A 112 20.01 2.06 10.96
C GLN A 112 18.57 2.52 11.27
N LYS A 113 17.73 2.62 10.24
CA LYS A 113 16.32 2.98 10.39
C LYS A 113 15.52 1.89 11.08
N ILE A 114 15.76 0.62 10.73
CA ILE A 114 15.00 -0.53 11.25
C ILE A 114 15.51 -0.98 12.62
N LEU A 115 16.82 -1.19 12.77
CA LEU A 115 17.43 -1.80 13.95
C LEU A 115 17.57 -0.82 15.12
N ARG A 116 17.80 0.46 14.82
CA ARG A 116 18.05 1.52 15.82
C ARG A 116 19.21 1.13 16.78
N ASN A 117 19.49 1.98 17.77
CA ASN A 117 20.49 1.67 18.80
C ASN A 117 19.80 0.96 19.97
N GLN A 118 20.18 -0.29 20.23
CA GLN A 118 19.61 -1.16 21.28
C GLN A 118 20.73 -2.03 21.90
N SER A 119 20.56 -2.46 23.15
CA SER A 119 21.62 -3.19 23.88
C SER A 119 21.06 -4.16 24.91
N PHE A 120 21.79 -5.24 25.16
CA PHE A 120 21.55 -6.17 26.28
C PHE A 120 22.30 -5.78 27.57
N SER A 121 23.29 -4.89 27.47
CA SER A 121 24.15 -4.50 28.60
C SER A 121 23.75 -3.15 29.19
N GLN A 122 23.35 -2.18 28.36
CA GLN A 122 23.02 -0.83 28.80
C GLN A 122 21.51 -0.68 28.98
N GLN A 123 21.06 -0.32 30.19
CA GLN A 123 19.65 -0.02 30.50
C GLN A 123 18.68 -1.09 29.98
N TYR A 124 19.08 -2.35 30.16
CA TYR A 124 18.33 -3.50 29.70
C TYR A 124 17.05 -3.72 30.51
N ALA A 125 15.91 -3.80 29.83
CA ALA A 125 14.62 -4.15 30.42
C ALA A 125 13.90 -5.26 29.63
N GLY A 126 14.63 -6.07 28.83
CA GLY A 126 14.05 -7.16 28.04
C GLY A 126 13.08 -6.73 26.95
N ILE A 127 13.24 -5.51 26.42
CA ILE A 127 12.36 -4.86 25.43
C ILE A 127 13.18 -4.34 24.25
N PHE A 128 12.68 -4.57 23.04
CA PHE A 128 13.29 -4.16 21.79
C PHE A 128 12.24 -3.58 20.84
N ARG A 129 12.67 -2.81 19.83
CA ARG A 129 11.80 -2.23 18.79
C ARG A 129 12.39 -2.37 17.40
N PHE A 130 11.51 -2.46 16.42
CA PHE A 130 11.85 -2.48 14.99
C PHE A 130 10.80 -1.71 14.20
N TRP A 131 11.19 -1.17 13.05
CA TRP A 131 10.28 -0.44 12.18
C TRP A 131 10.05 -1.19 10.88
N PHE A 132 8.78 -1.37 10.52
CA PHE A 132 8.37 -1.94 9.24
C PHE A 132 7.52 -0.91 8.48
N TRP A 133 7.60 -0.94 7.16
CA TRP A 133 6.80 -0.09 6.30
C TRP A 133 5.48 -0.77 5.96
N GLN A 134 4.39 -0.02 5.95
CA GLN A 134 3.07 -0.47 5.56
C GLN A 134 2.32 0.67 4.86
N CYS A 135 2.02 0.49 3.57
CA CYS A 135 1.17 1.38 2.76
C CYS A 135 1.43 2.88 2.98
N GLY A 136 2.71 3.28 2.90
CA GLY A 136 3.15 4.68 2.97
C GLY A 136 3.54 5.15 4.36
N GLN A 137 3.43 4.31 5.38
CA GLN A 137 3.67 4.68 6.76
C GLN A 137 4.66 3.71 7.43
N TRP A 138 5.51 4.24 8.32
CA TRP A 138 6.38 3.41 9.17
C TRP A 138 5.64 3.03 10.44
N VAL A 139 5.70 1.75 10.79
CA VAL A 139 5.06 1.14 11.95
C VAL A 139 6.15 0.66 12.91
N GLU A 140 6.19 1.22 14.12
CA GLU A 140 7.05 0.77 15.21
C GLU A 140 6.42 -0.45 15.91
N VAL A 141 7.14 -1.56 15.89
CA VAL A 141 6.77 -2.81 16.54
C VAL A 141 7.72 -3.06 17.69
N VAL A 142 7.15 -3.15 18.89
CA VAL A 142 7.87 -3.45 20.14
C VAL A 142 7.73 -4.94 20.42
N VAL A 143 8.79 -5.58 20.91
CA VAL A 143 8.78 -6.99 21.35
C VAL A 143 9.59 -7.16 22.63
N ASP A 144 9.22 -8.15 23.45
CA ASP A 144 10.16 -8.66 24.45
C ASP A 144 11.18 -9.62 23.82
N ASP A 145 12.25 -9.97 24.55
CA ASP A 145 13.31 -10.85 24.06
C ASP A 145 13.13 -12.35 24.38
N ARG A 146 11.94 -12.79 24.78
CA ARG A 146 11.67 -14.23 24.95
C ARG A 146 11.62 -14.90 23.59
N LEU A 147 12.45 -15.92 23.36
CA LEU A 147 12.50 -16.70 22.12
C LEU A 147 12.00 -18.13 22.36
N PRO A 148 11.25 -18.72 21.41
CA PRO A 148 10.71 -20.06 21.57
C PRO A 148 11.80 -21.10 21.32
N VAL A 149 11.96 -22.01 22.28
CA VAL A 149 12.92 -23.09 22.25
C VAL A 149 12.23 -24.42 22.54
N LEU A 150 12.66 -25.45 21.84
CA LEU A 150 12.18 -26.81 22.01
C LEU A 150 13.37 -27.73 22.28
N ASN A 151 13.33 -28.48 23.39
CA ASN A 151 14.45 -29.33 23.82
C ASN A 151 15.78 -28.54 23.94
N ASN A 152 15.71 -27.27 24.37
CA ASN A 152 16.82 -26.30 24.42
C ASN A 152 17.41 -25.87 23.07
N GLU A 153 16.82 -26.28 21.95
CA GLU A 153 17.17 -25.79 20.61
C GLU A 153 16.20 -24.70 20.17
N TYR A 154 16.71 -23.70 19.44
CA TYR A 154 15.88 -22.64 18.87
C TYR A 154 14.96 -23.21 17.78
N LEU A 155 13.70 -22.78 17.76
CA LEU A 155 12.78 -23.19 16.69
C LEU A 155 12.96 -22.37 15.42
N PHE A 156 13.27 -21.09 15.55
CA PHE A 156 13.33 -20.12 14.45
C PHE A 156 14.76 -19.61 14.25
N VAL A 157 14.94 -18.40 13.71
CA VAL A 157 16.27 -17.83 13.55
C VAL A 157 17.02 -17.85 14.87
N HIS A 158 18.28 -18.26 14.79
CA HIS A 158 19.11 -18.48 15.96
C HIS A 158 20.52 -17.91 15.76
N PRO A 159 21.20 -17.53 16.86
CA PRO A 159 22.55 -16.99 16.77
C PRO A 159 23.52 -18.02 16.17
N CYS A 160 24.48 -17.54 15.39
CA CYS A 160 25.64 -18.32 14.96
C CYS A 160 26.46 -18.75 16.19
N SER A 161 27.00 -19.98 16.16
CA SER A 161 27.59 -20.67 17.32
C SER A 161 28.65 -19.88 18.09
N ASN A 162 29.29 -18.88 17.45
CA ASN A 162 30.46 -18.21 17.99
C ASN A 162 30.20 -16.78 18.49
N ASN A 163 29.06 -16.14 18.17
CA ASN A 163 28.94 -14.67 18.31
C ASN A 163 27.82 -14.17 19.25
N GLN A 164 26.90 -15.04 19.71
CA GLN A 164 25.78 -14.67 20.62
C GLN A 164 25.03 -13.39 20.18
N GLU A 165 24.84 -13.18 18.88
CA GLU A 165 24.15 -12.01 18.31
C GLU A 165 22.66 -12.32 18.08
N PHE A 166 21.79 -11.46 18.62
CA PHE A 166 20.35 -11.72 18.68
C PHE A 166 19.50 -10.76 17.85
N TRP A 167 20.08 -9.76 17.17
CA TRP A 167 19.31 -8.86 16.30
C TRP A 167 18.47 -9.61 15.24
N PRO A 168 18.93 -10.70 14.58
CA PRO A 168 18.12 -11.39 13.57
C PRO A 168 16.93 -12.09 14.21
N CYS A 169 17.15 -12.76 15.34
CA CYS A 169 16.13 -13.50 16.10
C CYS A 169 15.00 -12.58 16.56
N LEU A 170 15.37 -11.41 17.09
CA LEU A 170 14.41 -10.41 17.59
C LEU A 170 13.68 -9.70 16.46
N LEU A 171 14.34 -9.46 15.33
CA LEU A 171 13.72 -8.84 14.16
C LEU A 171 12.74 -9.80 13.47
N GLU A 172 13.07 -11.09 13.35
CA GLU A 172 12.13 -12.13 12.89
C GLU A 172 10.92 -12.21 13.83
N LYS A 173 11.13 -12.21 15.16
CA LYS A 173 10.03 -12.17 16.13
C LYS A 173 9.13 -10.94 15.96
N ALA A 174 9.72 -9.76 15.79
CA ALA A 174 8.96 -8.54 15.56
C ALA A 174 8.18 -8.58 14.25
N TYR A 175 8.73 -9.20 13.21
CA TYR A 175 8.03 -9.40 11.95
C TYR A 175 6.90 -10.44 12.07
N ALA A 176 7.11 -11.52 12.83
CA ALA A 176 6.08 -12.49 13.16
C ALA A 176 4.91 -11.82 13.89
N LYS A 177 5.21 -10.96 14.89
CA LYS A 177 4.20 -10.14 15.58
C LYS A 177 3.47 -9.19 14.62
N PHE A 178 4.21 -8.52 13.74
CA PHE A 178 3.66 -7.60 12.76
C PHE A 178 2.69 -8.31 11.78
N ARG A 179 3.01 -9.55 11.39
CA ARG A 179 2.19 -10.38 10.49
C ARG A 179 1.14 -11.22 11.22
N GLY A 180 1.25 -11.41 12.53
CA GLY A 180 0.25 -12.04 13.40
C GLY A 180 0.80 -13.21 14.23
N SER A 181 1.63 -14.08 13.64
CA SER A 181 2.33 -15.19 14.33
C SER A 181 3.48 -15.71 13.47
N TYR A 182 4.33 -16.58 14.01
CA TYR A 182 5.38 -17.24 13.22
C TYR A 182 4.81 -18.10 12.08
N LEU A 183 3.64 -18.72 12.28
CA LEU A 183 2.94 -19.45 11.22
C LEU A 183 2.61 -18.56 10.01
N HIS A 184 2.32 -17.28 10.22
CA HIS A 184 2.06 -16.35 9.12
C HIS A 184 3.31 -15.98 8.32
N LEU A 185 4.51 -16.34 8.80
CA LEU A 185 5.77 -16.22 8.05
C LEU A 185 6.10 -17.48 7.25
N HIS A 186 5.45 -18.60 7.56
CA HIS A 186 5.68 -19.88 6.90
C HIS A 186 5.14 -19.83 5.47
N TYR A 187 6.05 -19.61 4.53
CA TYR A 187 5.82 -19.25 3.13
C TYR A 187 5.30 -17.82 2.91
N GLY A 188 5.89 -17.16 1.92
CA GLY A 188 5.53 -15.80 1.53
C GLY A 188 6.23 -15.39 0.24
N TYR A 189 6.23 -14.10 -0.04
CA TYR A 189 6.68 -13.57 -1.33
C TYR A 189 7.79 -12.54 -1.13
N LEU A 190 8.91 -12.74 -1.83
CA LEU A 190 10.07 -11.84 -1.82
C LEU A 190 9.71 -10.34 -1.94
N PRO A 191 8.85 -9.91 -2.89
CA PRO A 191 8.47 -8.50 -3.00
C PRO A 191 7.79 -7.94 -1.75
N ASP A 192 7.03 -8.76 -1.00
CA ASP A 192 6.37 -8.30 0.22
C ASP A 192 7.38 -7.96 1.32
N ALA A 193 8.40 -8.79 1.51
CA ALA A 193 9.43 -8.54 2.52
C ALA A 193 10.30 -7.33 2.14
N LEU A 194 10.68 -7.22 0.86
CA LEU A 194 11.47 -6.10 0.37
C LEU A 194 10.76 -4.76 0.61
N VAL A 195 9.46 -4.69 0.30
CA VAL A 195 8.66 -3.48 0.51
C VAL A 195 8.46 -3.21 2.00
N ASP A 196 8.16 -4.22 2.82
CA ASP A 196 8.00 -4.02 4.27
C ASP A 196 9.29 -3.54 4.96
N LEU A 197 10.46 -3.96 4.49
CA LEU A 197 11.74 -3.55 5.08
C LEU A 197 12.17 -2.15 4.63
N THR A 198 11.80 -1.72 3.42
CA THR A 198 12.37 -0.50 2.82
C THR A 198 11.36 0.61 2.54
N GLY A 199 10.10 0.26 2.26
CA GLY A 199 9.13 1.15 1.62
C GLY A 199 9.44 1.45 0.16
N GLY A 200 10.39 0.74 -0.44
CA GLY A 200 10.79 0.90 -1.83
C GLY A 200 9.76 0.34 -2.81
N VAL A 201 10.11 0.39 -4.09
CA VAL A 201 9.39 -0.25 -5.19
C VAL A 201 10.21 -1.43 -5.69
N VAL A 202 9.53 -2.55 -5.96
CA VAL A 202 10.16 -3.77 -6.47
C VAL A 202 9.95 -3.84 -7.98
N THR A 203 11.06 -3.94 -8.72
CA THR A 203 11.09 -4.23 -10.15
C THR A 203 11.69 -5.62 -10.39
N THR A 204 11.43 -6.19 -11.55
CA THR A 204 12.00 -7.48 -11.97
C THR A 204 12.99 -7.25 -13.10
N MET A 205 14.16 -7.85 -13.00
CA MET A 205 15.14 -7.88 -14.10
C MET A 205 14.81 -9.00 -15.08
N ASP A 206 15.07 -8.75 -16.36
CA ASP A 206 14.89 -9.77 -17.40
C ASP A 206 16.01 -10.80 -17.33
N LEU A 207 15.66 -12.05 -17.03
CA LEU A 207 16.60 -13.17 -17.01
C LEU A 207 16.94 -13.69 -18.41
N HIS A 208 16.23 -13.26 -19.46
CA HIS A 208 16.51 -13.65 -20.84
C HIS A 208 17.51 -12.72 -21.56
N SER A 209 18.01 -11.69 -20.88
CA SER A 209 19.08 -10.83 -21.39
C SER A 209 20.40 -11.58 -21.57
N SER A 210 21.39 -10.97 -22.21
CA SER A 210 22.73 -11.56 -22.23
C SER A 210 23.32 -11.64 -20.82
N SER A 211 24.24 -12.58 -20.57
CA SER A 211 24.91 -12.72 -19.26
C SER A 211 25.68 -11.45 -18.88
N SER A 212 26.24 -10.75 -19.86
CA SER A 212 26.99 -9.51 -19.65
C SER A 212 26.06 -8.34 -19.29
N ASP A 213 24.87 -8.28 -19.90
CA ASP A 213 23.83 -7.34 -19.47
C ASP A 213 23.41 -7.63 -18.03
N LEU A 214 23.24 -8.91 -17.65
CA LEU A 214 22.89 -9.29 -16.28
C LEU A 214 23.94 -8.84 -15.26
N VAL A 215 25.23 -9.03 -15.55
CA VAL A 215 26.32 -8.53 -14.70
C VAL A 215 26.25 -7.02 -14.57
N MET A 216 26.09 -6.30 -15.69
CA MET A 216 25.97 -4.85 -15.68
C MET A 216 24.77 -4.40 -14.85
N MET A 217 23.62 -5.05 -15.02
CA MET A 217 22.39 -4.78 -14.28
C MET A 217 22.59 -4.94 -12.76
N VAL A 218 23.15 -6.07 -12.31
CA VAL A 218 23.41 -6.33 -10.89
C VAL A 218 24.42 -5.33 -10.31
N LYS A 219 25.48 -4.99 -11.05
CA LYS A 219 26.48 -4.02 -10.61
C LYS A 219 25.89 -2.61 -10.48
N THR A 220 25.06 -2.18 -11.43
CA THR A 220 24.36 -0.89 -11.36
C THR A 220 23.38 -0.87 -10.18
N ALA A 221 22.60 -1.92 -9.98
CA ALA A 221 21.69 -2.02 -8.85
C ALA A 221 22.43 -1.97 -7.50
N ALA A 222 23.60 -2.62 -7.39
CA ALA A 222 24.46 -2.57 -6.21
C ALA A 222 25.04 -1.17 -5.96
N GLN A 223 25.45 -0.44 -7.01
CA GLN A 223 25.92 0.94 -6.91
C GLN A 223 24.85 1.89 -6.35
N GLU A 224 23.58 1.64 -6.71
CA GLU A 224 22.42 2.37 -6.21
C GLU A 224 21.93 1.89 -4.83
N GLU A 225 22.72 1.08 -4.13
CA GLU A 225 22.38 0.45 -2.84
C GLU A 225 21.04 -0.33 -2.87
N SER A 226 20.68 -0.90 -4.02
CA SER A 226 19.43 -1.62 -4.20
C SER A 226 19.50 -3.00 -3.54
N LEU A 227 18.38 -3.44 -2.97
CA LEU A 227 18.26 -4.78 -2.43
C LEU A 227 17.92 -5.75 -3.56
N MET A 228 18.68 -6.84 -3.68
CA MET A 228 18.51 -7.81 -4.76
C MET A 228 18.29 -9.22 -4.22
N THR A 229 17.26 -9.89 -4.75
CA THR A 229 16.87 -11.23 -4.32
C THR A 229 16.37 -12.04 -5.51
N CYS A 230 16.58 -13.34 -5.49
CA CYS A 230 16.12 -14.27 -6.52
C CYS A 230 15.49 -15.50 -5.88
N ALA A 231 14.82 -16.31 -6.69
CA ALA A 231 14.26 -17.58 -6.21
C ALA A 231 14.34 -18.69 -7.27
N THR A 232 14.53 -19.91 -6.79
CA THR A 232 14.43 -21.13 -7.59
C THR A 232 12.96 -21.52 -7.80
N PRO A 233 12.62 -22.20 -8.90
CA PRO A 233 11.26 -22.67 -9.16
C PRO A 233 10.66 -23.54 -8.05
N VAL A 234 9.33 -23.62 -8.02
CA VAL A 234 8.58 -24.46 -7.08
C VAL A 234 8.93 -25.93 -7.28
N SER A 235 9.14 -26.64 -6.18
CA SER A 235 9.42 -28.08 -6.19
C SER A 235 8.17 -28.86 -6.62
N PRO A 236 8.28 -29.89 -7.48
CA PRO A 236 7.15 -30.76 -7.83
C PRO A 236 6.49 -31.41 -6.61
N THR A 237 7.25 -31.63 -5.53
CA THR A 237 6.76 -32.21 -4.27
C THR A 237 6.16 -31.18 -3.32
N GLY A 238 6.24 -29.88 -3.63
CA GLY A 238 5.80 -28.78 -2.77
C GLY A 238 6.63 -28.57 -1.50
N ILE A 239 7.72 -29.33 -1.34
CA ILE A 239 8.64 -29.24 -0.20
C ILE A 239 10.00 -28.78 -0.73
N ALA A 240 10.60 -27.81 -0.04
CA ALA A 240 11.95 -27.34 -0.33
C ALA A 240 12.96 -28.46 -0.09
N THR A 241 13.70 -28.83 -1.13
CA THR A 241 14.66 -29.94 -1.09
C THR A 241 15.96 -29.54 -1.75
N ARG A 242 17.08 -30.00 -1.19
CA ARG A 242 18.39 -29.86 -1.83
C ARG A 242 18.43 -30.64 -3.15
N MET A 243 18.79 -29.95 -4.22
CA MET A 243 19.01 -30.47 -5.56
C MET A 243 20.42 -31.05 -5.71
N GLU A 244 20.65 -31.86 -6.75
CA GLU A 244 21.95 -32.49 -7.02
C GLU A 244 23.07 -31.46 -7.27
N ASN A 245 22.73 -30.35 -7.93
CA ASN A 245 23.63 -29.22 -8.19
C ASN A 245 23.96 -28.38 -6.93
N GLY A 246 23.38 -28.71 -5.78
CA GLY A 246 23.62 -28.03 -4.51
C GLY A 246 22.61 -26.94 -4.15
N LEU A 247 21.81 -26.44 -5.10
CA LEU A 247 20.74 -25.48 -4.83
C LEU A 247 19.59 -26.12 -4.05
N VAL A 248 18.66 -25.32 -3.54
CA VAL A 248 17.45 -25.74 -2.84
C VAL A 248 16.25 -25.35 -3.67
N SER A 249 15.32 -26.28 -3.91
CA SER A 249 14.07 -26.00 -4.63
C SER A 249 13.10 -25.16 -3.81
N GLN A 250 12.26 -24.38 -4.49
CA GLN A 250 11.25 -23.51 -3.86
C GLN A 250 11.85 -22.58 -2.78
N HIS A 251 13.06 -22.07 -3.04
CA HIS A 251 13.82 -21.32 -2.05
C HIS A 251 14.28 -19.96 -2.57
N ALA A 252 14.45 -19.02 -1.64
CA ALA A 252 14.86 -17.66 -1.91
C ALA A 252 16.35 -17.46 -1.57
N TYR A 253 17.05 -16.70 -2.41
CA TYR A 253 18.48 -16.38 -2.28
C TYR A 253 18.71 -14.87 -2.41
N THR A 254 19.70 -14.34 -1.67
CA THR A 254 20.12 -12.95 -1.82
C THR A 254 21.14 -12.86 -2.95
N VAL A 255 20.99 -11.90 -3.85
CA VAL A 255 22.07 -11.56 -4.80
C VAL A 255 23.02 -10.58 -4.11
N THR A 256 24.30 -10.89 -4.12
CA THR A 256 25.33 -10.18 -3.33
C THR A 256 26.42 -9.54 -4.18
N GLY A 257 26.37 -9.72 -5.49
CA GLY A 257 27.28 -9.12 -6.45
C GLY A 257 27.29 -9.86 -7.79
N ALA A 258 27.97 -9.28 -8.76
CA ALA A 258 28.25 -9.91 -10.04
C ALA A 258 29.58 -9.38 -10.58
N GLU A 259 30.36 -10.25 -11.23
CA GLU A 259 31.68 -9.91 -11.76
C GLU A 259 31.96 -10.69 -13.04
N THR A 260 32.64 -10.04 -13.99
CA THR A 260 33.26 -10.71 -15.13
C THR A 260 34.70 -11.05 -14.74
N ILE A 261 35.06 -12.34 -14.80
CA ILE A 261 36.35 -12.87 -14.36
C ILE A 261 37.10 -13.49 -15.55
N GLN A 262 38.42 -13.33 -15.56
CA GLN A 262 39.27 -13.98 -16.54
C GLN A 262 39.51 -15.46 -16.14
N SER A 263 38.85 -16.37 -16.85
CA SER A 263 39.07 -17.81 -16.76
C SER A 263 40.22 -18.25 -17.68
N ARG A 264 40.57 -19.54 -17.64
CA ARG A 264 41.55 -20.14 -18.58
C ARG A 264 41.06 -20.12 -20.04
N THR A 265 39.75 -20.25 -20.25
CA THR A 265 39.12 -20.40 -21.57
C THR A 265 38.59 -19.08 -22.15
N GLY A 266 38.66 -17.98 -21.40
CA GLY A 266 38.16 -16.68 -21.80
C GLY A 266 37.59 -15.89 -20.63
N TRP A 267 36.83 -14.84 -20.92
CA TRP A 267 36.08 -14.10 -19.90
C TRP A 267 34.79 -14.86 -19.56
N GLU A 268 34.46 -14.94 -18.29
CA GLU A 268 33.21 -15.56 -17.81
C GLU A 268 32.48 -14.60 -16.86
N ASP A 269 31.18 -14.47 -17.08
CA ASP A 269 30.26 -13.66 -16.29
C ASP A 269 29.69 -14.47 -15.13
N LEU A 270 29.96 -14.03 -13.90
CA LEU A 270 29.55 -14.69 -12.68
C LEU A 270 28.61 -13.82 -11.85
N ILE A 271 27.72 -14.48 -11.13
CA ILE A 271 26.84 -13.88 -10.11
C ILE A 271 27.11 -14.54 -8.75
N ARG A 272 27.06 -13.74 -7.69
CA ARG A 272 27.24 -14.21 -6.32
C ARG A 272 25.91 -14.20 -5.59
N LEU A 273 25.60 -15.31 -4.94
CA LEU A 273 24.36 -15.54 -4.21
C LEU A 273 24.67 -15.91 -2.76
N TRP A 274 23.71 -15.69 -1.87
CA TRP A 274 23.76 -16.14 -0.49
C TRP A 274 22.48 -16.85 -0.07
N ASN A 275 22.63 -18.01 0.55
CA ASN A 275 21.56 -18.85 1.09
C ASN A 275 21.30 -18.53 2.58
N PRO A 276 20.08 -18.13 2.97
CA PRO A 276 19.77 -17.81 4.37
C PRO A 276 19.82 -18.99 5.35
N TRP A 277 19.98 -20.22 4.87
CA TRP A 277 20.30 -21.38 5.72
C TRP A 277 21.72 -21.27 6.33
N GLY A 278 22.57 -20.41 5.75
CA GLY A 278 23.97 -20.25 6.16
C GLY A 278 24.83 -21.48 5.86
N ASN A 279 24.37 -22.33 4.93
CA ASN A 279 25.01 -23.52 4.38
C ASN A 279 24.30 -23.89 3.07
N THR A 280 24.70 -25.01 2.46
CA THR A 280 24.13 -25.58 1.24
C THR A 280 24.34 -24.66 0.05
N GLU A 281 25.47 -24.87 -0.61
CA GLU A 281 25.98 -24.05 -1.70
C GLU A 281 26.00 -24.77 -3.05
N TRP A 282 26.18 -23.99 -4.11
CA TRP A 282 26.34 -24.46 -5.49
C TRP A 282 27.54 -25.40 -5.65
N ARG A 283 27.33 -26.54 -6.29
CA ARG A 283 28.33 -27.58 -6.53
C ARG A 283 28.85 -27.64 -7.97
N GLY A 284 28.37 -26.74 -8.83
CA GLY A 284 28.84 -26.65 -10.21
C GLY A 284 30.10 -25.80 -10.34
N ARG A 285 30.37 -25.35 -11.57
CA ARG A 285 31.51 -24.50 -11.90
C ARG A 285 31.49 -23.22 -11.05
N TRP A 286 32.66 -22.77 -10.60
CA TRP A 286 32.84 -21.61 -9.73
C TRP A 286 32.18 -21.68 -8.34
N GLY A 287 31.63 -22.84 -7.96
CA GLY A 287 31.24 -23.09 -6.58
C GLY A 287 32.45 -23.18 -5.64
N ASP A 288 32.17 -23.29 -4.35
CA ASP A 288 33.20 -23.43 -3.34
C ASP A 288 34.01 -24.72 -3.51
N GLY A 289 35.34 -24.57 -3.52
CA GLY A 289 36.27 -25.67 -3.79
C GLY A 289 36.44 -26.04 -5.28
N SER A 290 35.81 -25.32 -6.22
CA SER A 290 35.88 -25.69 -7.64
C SER A 290 37.29 -25.51 -8.25
N PRO A 291 37.67 -26.32 -9.26
CA PRO A 291 38.95 -26.18 -9.96
C PRO A 291 39.11 -24.85 -10.69
N GLU A 292 38.03 -24.24 -11.17
CA GLU A 292 38.06 -22.95 -11.88
C GLU A 292 38.68 -21.83 -11.05
N TRP A 293 38.41 -21.83 -9.74
CA TRP A 293 39.06 -20.89 -8.82
C TRP A 293 40.56 -21.11 -8.71
N GLN A 294 41.07 -22.32 -8.91
CA GLN A 294 42.52 -22.58 -8.93
C GLN A 294 43.17 -22.20 -10.25
N GLU A 295 42.43 -22.31 -11.36
CA GLU A 295 42.93 -22.04 -12.71
C GLU A 295 42.82 -20.57 -13.13
N THR A 296 41.98 -19.77 -12.48
CA THR A 296 41.83 -18.34 -12.83
C THR A 296 43.12 -17.55 -12.61
N ARG A 297 43.37 -16.61 -13.53
CA ARG A 297 44.48 -15.65 -13.47
C ARG A 297 44.04 -14.27 -13.00
N ASP A 298 42.79 -14.12 -12.58
CA ASP A 298 42.26 -12.83 -12.15
C ASP A 298 42.97 -12.35 -10.86
N PRO A 299 43.63 -11.17 -10.86
CA PRO A 299 44.34 -10.67 -9.70
C PRO A 299 43.42 -10.40 -8.50
N ARG A 300 42.11 -10.29 -8.73
CA ARG A 300 41.09 -10.07 -7.68
C ARG A 300 40.63 -11.36 -7.00
N LYS A 301 41.15 -12.54 -7.39
CA LYS A 301 40.76 -13.85 -6.82
C LYS A 301 40.68 -13.85 -5.29
N SER A 302 41.72 -13.34 -4.60
CA SER A 302 41.77 -13.33 -3.13
C SER A 302 40.72 -12.42 -2.47
N GLN A 303 40.16 -11.48 -3.21
CA GLN A 303 39.09 -10.59 -2.76
C GLN A 303 37.70 -11.17 -3.06
N LEU A 304 37.57 -11.88 -4.18
CA LEU A 304 36.29 -12.40 -4.67
C LEU A 304 35.95 -13.78 -4.10
N TYR A 305 36.96 -14.61 -3.82
CA TYR A 305 36.77 -16.01 -3.47
C TYR A 305 37.40 -16.37 -2.13
N LYS A 306 36.62 -17.05 -1.31
CA LYS A 306 37.04 -17.69 -0.07
C LYS A 306 36.29 -19.01 0.05
N ASN A 307 37.02 -20.12 0.09
CA ASN A 307 36.44 -21.45 0.30
C ASN A 307 35.93 -21.57 1.74
N LYS A 308 34.61 -21.43 1.94
CA LYS A 308 33.98 -21.47 3.26
C LYS A 308 32.49 -21.78 3.13
N GLU A 309 32.06 -22.85 3.78
CA GLU A 309 30.63 -23.19 3.91
C GLU A 309 29.91 -22.18 4.83
N ASP A 310 29.43 -21.09 4.25
CA ASP A 310 28.65 -20.04 4.92
C ASP A 310 27.37 -19.62 4.16
N GLY A 311 27.06 -20.36 3.09
CA GLY A 311 25.91 -20.18 2.23
C GLY A 311 26.14 -19.18 1.10
N GLU A 312 27.27 -18.44 1.06
CA GLU A 312 27.61 -17.53 -0.04
C GLU A 312 28.44 -18.27 -1.10
N PHE A 313 28.04 -18.20 -2.38
CA PHE A 313 28.75 -18.87 -3.46
C PHE A 313 28.65 -18.07 -4.76
N TRP A 314 29.58 -18.34 -5.67
CA TRP A 314 29.53 -17.85 -7.04
C TRP A 314 29.01 -18.94 -7.99
N MET A 315 28.38 -18.51 -9.07
CA MET A 315 28.01 -19.39 -10.19
C MET A 315 28.03 -18.61 -11.52
N PRO A 316 28.16 -19.30 -12.66
CA PRO A 316 27.99 -18.67 -13.97
C PRO A 316 26.61 -18.02 -14.12
N CYS A 317 26.54 -16.84 -14.72
CA CYS A 317 25.28 -16.16 -15.02
C CYS A 317 24.36 -17.05 -15.89
N ARG A 318 24.92 -17.84 -16.81
CA ARG A 318 24.15 -18.80 -17.61
C ARG A 318 23.46 -19.86 -16.76
N ASP A 319 24.18 -20.45 -15.81
CA ASP A 319 23.59 -21.43 -14.88
C ASP A 319 22.54 -20.76 -13.98
N PHE A 320 22.73 -19.50 -13.62
CA PHE A 320 21.72 -18.74 -12.88
C PHE A 320 20.43 -18.57 -13.69
N GLN A 321 20.54 -18.20 -14.96
CA GLN A 321 19.39 -18.04 -15.87
C GLN A 321 18.63 -19.36 -16.09
N ASP A 322 19.34 -20.50 -16.04
CA ASP A 322 18.74 -21.84 -16.20
C ASP A 322 18.07 -22.36 -14.91
N ASN A 323 18.51 -21.92 -13.73
CA ASN A 323 18.09 -22.47 -12.43
C ASN A 323 17.16 -21.56 -11.61
N PHE A 324 17.04 -20.28 -11.97
CA PHE A 324 16.23 -19.28 -11.24
C PHE A 324 15.13 -18.72 -12.13
N PHE A 325 13.95 -18.44 -11.57
CA PHE A 325 12.82 -17.93 -12.35
C PHE A 325 12.62 -16.41 -12.22
N CYS A 326 13.28 -15.77 -11.26
CA CYS A 326 13.17 -14.33 -11.06
C CYS A 326 14.42 -13.72 -10.43
N LEU A 327 14.61 -12.42 -10.71
CA LEU A 327 15.52 -11.52 -10.02
C LEU A 327 14.79 -10.23 -9.70
N TYR A 328 14.49 -10.03 -8.42
CA TYR A 328 13.84 -8.82 -7.90
C TYR A 328 14.86 -7.82 -7.39
N VAL A 329 14.60 -6.56 -7.69
CA VAL A 329 15.39 -5.41 -7.26
C VAL A 329 14.47 -4.44 -6.55
N CYS A 330 14.84 -4.02 -5.35
CA CYS A 330 14.08 -3.05 -4.58
C CYS A 330 14.92 -1.83 -4.25
N ASN A 331 14.39 -0.65 -4.56
CA ASN A 331 14.98 0.62 -4.23
C ASN A 331 13.87 1.68 -4.01
N GLN A 332 14.22 2.86 -3.49
CA GLN A 332 13.28 3.96 -3.26
C GLN A 332 12.57 4.41 -4.55
N TYR A 333 13.29 4.36 -5.67
CA TYR A 333 12.80 4.64 -7.02
C TYR A 333 13.08 3.43 -7.92
N PRO A 334 12.33 3.25 -9.02
CA PRO A 334 12.59 2.15 -9.95
C PRO A 334 14.01 2.25 -10.52
N VAL A 335 14.76 1.16 -10.45
CA VAL A 335 16.04 1.07 -11.14
C VAL A 335 15.73 0.77 -12.61
N SER A 336 15.97 1.74 -13.50
CA SER A 336 15.86 1.56 -14.95
C SER A 336 17.27 1.42 -15.51
N LEU A 337 17.50 0.30 -16.19
CA LEU A 337 18.80 -0.12 -16.67
C LEU A 337 18.79 0.07 -18.18
N ASP A 338 19.02 1.31 -18.62
CA ASP A 338 19.18 1.60 -20.06
C ASP A 338 20.59 1.20 -20.46
N HIS A 339 20.75 0.06 -21.12
CA HIS A 339 21.94 -0.41 -21.87
C HIS A 339 23.24 0.41 -21.65
N GLY A 340 23.77 0.42 -20.43
CA GLY A 340 25.07 1.04 -20.10
C GLY A 340 25.10 2.56 -19.97
N ASN A 341 23.99 3.30 -20.06
CA ASN A 341 23.99 4.74 -19.83
C ASN A 341 23.81 5.04 -18.34
N THR A 342 24.91 5.45 -17.69
CA THR A 342 25.08 5.65 -16.24
C THR A 342 24.35 6.88 -15.68
N SER A 343 23.24 7.30 -16.29
CA SER A 343 22.47 8.43 -15.78
C SER A 343 21.30 7.92 -14.96
N LEU A 344 21.31 8.19 -13.65
CA LEU A 344 20.10 8.20 -12.83
C LEU A 344 19.03 8.97 -13.60
N GLY A 345 18.04 8.27 -14.14
CA GLY A 345 16.81 8.95 -14.50
C GLY A 345 16.28 9.60 -13.23
N THR A 346 16.12 10.92 -13.23
CA THR A 346 15.41 11.58 -12.13
C THR A 346 13.98 11.05 -12.14
N TRP A 347 13.56 10.36 -11.09
CA TRP A 347 12.19 9.87 -10.99
C TRP A 347 11.32 10.88 -10.26
N SER A 348 10.15 11.15 -10.81
CA SER A 348 9.06 11.80 -10.07
C SER A 348 8.09 10.75 -9.56
N GLU A 349 7.55 10.96 -8.36
CA GLU A 349 6.65 10.03 -7.70
C GLU A 349 5.30 10.72 -7.40
N MET A 350 4.22 10.03 -7.75
CA MET A 350 2.85 10.41 -7.38
C MET A 350 2.27 9.33 -6.47
N MET A 351 1.68 9.73 -5.35
CA MET A 351 1.12 8.82 -4.34
C MET A 351 -0.37 9.08 -4.10
N PHE A 352 -1.16 8.01 -4.09
CA PHE A 352 -2.59 8.06 -3.86
C PHE A 352 -3.02 6.97 -2.87
N LYS A 353 -3.53 7.38 -1.71
CA LYS A 353 -4.19 6.45 -0.78
C LYS A 353 -5.68 6.40 -1.11
N SER A 354 -6.17 5.21 -1.43
CA SER A 354 -7.52 5.01 -1.97
C SER A 354 -8.15 3.72 -1.46
N ARG A 355 -9.48 3.66 -1.62
CA ARG A 355 -10.29 2.48 -1.32
C ARG A 355 -11.20 2.19 -2.52
N VAL A 356 -11.19 0.95 -3.00
CA VAL A 356 -12.10 0.49 -4.06
C VAL A 356 -13.04 -0.55 -3.48
N ILE A 357 -14.31 -0.48 -3.87
CA ILE A 357 -15.35 -1.45 -3.51
C ILE A 357 -15.66 -2.25 -4.78
N PRO A 358 -15.86 -3.58 -4.69
CA PRO A 358 -16.21 -4.40 -5.84
C PRO A 358 -17.51 -3.89 -6.49
N GLY A 359 -17.46 -3.72 -7.81
CA GLY A 359 -18.66 -3.62 -8.63
C GLY A 359 -19.27 -5.01 -8.75
N GLY A 360 -20.59 -5.14 -8.58
CA GLY A 360 -21.26 -6.44 -8.62
C GLY A 360 -21.27 -7.04 -10.03
N THR A 361 -20.24 -7.78 -10.41
CA THR A 361 -20.29 -8.79 -11.47
C THR A 361 -19.31 -9.93 -11.18
N THR A 362 -19.82 -11.15 -11.32
CA THR A 362 -19.10 -12.42 -11.17
C THR A 362 -18.29 -12.74 -12.42
N ASP A 363 -17.08 -13.23 -12.18
CA ASP A 363 -16.28 -14.07 -13.06
C ASP A 363 -15.48 -13.45 -14.22
N ASP A 364 -14.41 -14.20 -14.50
CA ASP A 364 -13.30 -14.01 -15.42
C ASP A 364 -13.71 -13.49 -16.81
N TYR A 365 -12.90 -12.58 -17.35
CA TYR A 365 -12.78 -12.21 -18.78
C TYR A 365 -13.84 -11.34 -19.47
N ASP A 366 -14.76 -10.65 -18.78
CA ASP A 366 -15.68 -9.74 -19.48
C ASP A 366 -15.35 -8.24 -19.28
N ILE A 367 -15.04 -7.55 -20.39
CA ILE A 367 -14.87 -6.08 -20.47
C ILE A 367 -16.28 -5.45 -20.51
N GLY A 368 -17.08 -5.76 -19.48
CA GLY A 368 -18.47 -5.32 -19.33
C GLY A 368 -18.61 -4.16 -18.36
N GLY A 369 -18.46 -2.92 -18.86
CA GLY A 369 -19.03 -1.70 -18.27
C GLY A 369 -18.52 -1.23 -16.89
N PRO A 370 -17.57 -0.26 -16.82
CA PRO A 370 -16.92 0.15 -15.58
C PRO A 370 -17.72 1.23 -14.83
N GLN A 371 -18.69 0.84 -14.00
CA GLN A 371 -19.39 1.81 -13.14
C GLN A 371 -18.68 2.09 -11.80
N SER A 372 -17.77 1.22 -11.33
CA SER A 372 -17.09 1.34 -10.01
C SER A 372 -15.57 1.63 -10.05
N ASP A 373 -14.99 1.92 -11.22
CA ASP A 373 -13.53 1.95 -11.32
C ASP A 373 -12.94 3.31 -10.93
N THR A 374 -11.96 3.28 -10.03
CA THR A 374 -11.19 4.48 -9.68
C THR A 374 -10.16 4.75 -10.77
N GLN A 375 -10.14 5.98 -11.28
CA GLN A 375 -9.28 6.41 -12.38
C GLN A 375 -8.19 7.37 -11.89
N TYR A 376 -6.97 7.18 -12.36
CA TYR A 376 -5.83 8.05 -12.05
C TYR A 376 -5.16 8.49 -13.33
N ILE A 377 -5.24 9.78 -13.64
CA ILE A 377 -4.70 10.35 -14.88
C ILE A 377 -3.28 10.86 -14.62
N PHE A 378 -2.37 10.55 -15.54
CA PHE A 378 -1.00 11.04 -15.54
C PHE A 378 -0.51 11.31 -16.97
N SER A 379 0.52 12.14 -17.12
CA SER A 379 1.08 12.48 -18.43
C SER A 379 2.55 12.11 -18.52
N VAL A 380 2.92 11.52 -19.65
CA VAL A 380 4.31 11.18 -20.01
C VAL A 380 4.82 12.29 -20.94
N PRO A 381 5.82 13.09 -20.52
CA PRO A 381 6.22 14.30 -21.26
C PRO A 381 7.05 14.00 -22.50
N GLU A 382 8.03 13.11 -22.40
CA GLU A 382 9.02 12.85 -23.45
C GLU A 382 9.34 11.35 -23.59
N ILE A 383 9.86 10.97 -24.75
CA ILE A 383 10.36 9.61 -24.97
C ILE A 383 11.64 9.46 -24.15
N THR A 384 11.68 8.43 -23.33
CA THR A 384 12.91 8.00 -22.63
C THR A 384 13.17 6.55 -22.99
N GLU A 385 14.44 6.17 -23.00
CA GLU A 385 14.82 4.77 -23.24
C GLU A 385 14.39 3.90 -22.05
N GLY A 386 14.10 2.63 -22.37
CA GLY A 386 13.72 1.62 -21.39
C GLY A 386 12.33 1.80 -20.75
N ASN A 387 12.19 1.27 -19.54
CA ASN A 387 10.97 1.47 -18.74
C ASN A 387 10.95 2.90 -18.21
N ASN A 388 9.92 3.65 -18.57
CA ASN A 388 9.77 5.06 -18.21
C ASN A 388 8.62 5.34 -17.24
N VAL A 389 7.73 4.38 -17.04
CA VAL A 389 6.62 4.47 -16.08
C VAL A 389 6.57 3.19 -15.25
N THR A 390 6.51 3.35 -13.93
CA THR A 390 6.27 2.23 -13.00
C THR A 390 5.04 2.53 -12.17
N VAL A 391 4.06 1.63 -12.19
CA VAL A 391 2.83 1.73 -11.39
C VAL A 391 2.88 0.65 -10.32
N SER A 392 2.83 1.03 -9.04
CA SER A 392 2.92 0.11 -7.90
C SER A 392 1.72 0.28 -6.97
N PHE A 393 1.17 -0.83 -6.51
CA PHE A 393 0.07 -0.92 -5.55
C PHE A 393 0.54 -1.66 -4.30
N ASN A 394 0.28 -1.09 -3.14
CA ASN A 394 0.56 -1.71 -1.84
C ASN A 394 -0.74 -1.81 -1.04
N ILE A 395 -1.17 -3.02 -0.69
CA ILE A 395 -2.48 -3.30 -0.07
C ILE A 395 -2.38 -3.31 1.46
N MET A 396 -3.37 -2.71 2.12
CA MET A 396 -3.51 -2.77 3.57
C MET A 396 -3.88 -4.20 4.02
N PRO A 397 -3.07 -4.89 4.83
CA PRO A 397 -3.31 -6.30 5.15
C PRO A 397 -4.65 -6.57 5.85
N GLN A 398 -5.20 -5.61 6.58
CA GLN A 398 -6.46 -5.74 7.32
C GLN A 398 -7.69 -5.89 6.39
N THR A 399 -7.57 -5.57 5.10
CA THR A 399 -8.66 -5.70 4.13
C THR A 399 -8.71 -7.05 3.41
N LEU A 400 -7.78 -7.97 3.72
CA LEU A 400 -7.69 -9.27 3.07
C LEU A 400 -8.13 -10.40 4.01
N LYS A 401 -9.13 -11.19 3.60
CA LYS A 401 -9.42 -12.48 4.26
C LYS A 401 -8.39 -13.55 3.88
N ALA A 402 -8.18 -14.51 4.79
CA ALA A 402 -7.07 -15.46 4.75
C ALA A 402 -7.02 -16.42 3.56
N ASN A 403 -8.08 -16.53 2.73
CA ASN A 403 -8.27 -17.65 1.79
C ASN A 403 -8.29 -17.31 0.29
N ASP A 404 -8.10 -16.06 -0.14
CA ASP A 404 -8.04 -15.76 -1.58
C ASP A 404 -6.58 -15.73 -2.06
N GLY A 405 -6.18 -16.74 -2.84
CA GLY A 405 -4.85 -16.84 -3.46
C GLY A 405 -4.63 -15.90 -4.66
N LYS A 406 -5.67 -15.18 -5.11
CA LYS A 406 -5.57 -14.15 -6.16
C LYS A 406 -5.37 -12.78 -5.51
N PHE A 407 -4.46 -11.98 -6.07
CA PHE A 407 -4.32 -10.57 -5.69
C PHE A 407 -5.67 -9.85 -5.88
N PRO A 408 -6.14 -9.06 -4.89
CA PRO A 408 -7.54 -8.66 -4.83
C PRO A 408 -7.88 -7.47 -5.75
N LEU A 409 -6.88 -6.85 -6.37
CA LEU A 409 -7.04 -5.75 -7.31
C LEU A 409 -6.68 -6.19 -8.73
N ASN A 410 -7.39 -5.64 -9.71
CA ASN A 410 -6.95 -5.64 -11.09
C ASN A 410 -6.80 -4.20 -11.58
N PHE A 411 -5.87 -3.97 -12.51
CA PHE A 411 -5.74 -2.65 -13.09
C PHE A 411 -5.26 -2.67 -14.54
N HIS A 412 -5.68 -1.63 -15.25
CA HIS A 412 -5.35 -1.41 -16.65
C HIS A 412 -4.82 0.01 -16.83
N VAL A 413 -3.90 0.18 -17.79
CA VAL A 413 -3.39 1.48 -18.19
C VAL A 413 -3.80 1.70 -19.63
N PHE A 414 -4.42 2.84 -19.93
CA PHE A 414 -4.87 3.20 -21.28
C PHE A 414 -4.33 4.56 -21.69
N LYS A 415 -3.88 4.68 -22.94
CA LYS A 415 -3.59 5.98 -23.56
C LYS A 415 -4.89 6.75 -23.83
N VAL A 416 -4.89 8.03 -23.47
CA VAL A 416 -6.03 8.94 -23.64
C VAL A 416 -5.94 9.65 -24.99
N ASP A 417 -6.90 9.40 -25.87
CA ASP A 417 -6.98 10.06 -27.17
C ASP A 417 -7.23 11.56 -27.03
N SER A 418 -6.76 12.35 -27.99
CA SER A 418 -6.92 13.81 -28.03
C SER A 418 -8.36 14.27 -27.80
N GLN A 419 -9.34 13.55 -28.36
CA GLN A 419 -10.76 13.85 -28.19
C GLN A 419 -11.27 13.72 -26.76
N PHE A 420 -10.56 12.99 -25.88
CA PHE A 420 -10.91 12.83 -24.47
C PHE A 420 -9.95 13.59 -23.52
N GLN A 421 -8.93 14.27 -24.03
CA GLN A 421 -7.97 15.02 -23.20
C GLN A 421 -8.59 16.22 -22.48
N HIS A 422 -9.74 16.71 -22.93
CA HIS A 422 -10.49 17.76 -22.25
C HIS A 422 -11.15 17.28 -20.94
N PHE A 423 -11.30 15.96 -20.75
CA PHE A 423 -11.76 15.39 -19.49
C PHE A 423 -10.61 15.38 -18.48
N GLN A 424 -10.61 16.35 -17.57
CA GLN A 424 -9.55 16.51 -16.58
C GLN A 424 -9.75 15.66 -15.32
N GLU A 425 -10.99 15.29 -14.96
CA GLU A 425 -11.28 14.61 -13.69
C GLU A 425 -11.58 13.12 -13.85
N ARG A 426 -12.35 12.73 -14.86
CA ARG A 426 -12.74 11.33 -15.11
C ARG A 426 -13.09 11.14 -16.58
N LEU A 427 -12.63 10.03 -17.16
CA LEU A 427 -12.97 9.64 -18.52
C LEU A 427 -14.36 8.99 -18.54
N PRO A 428 -15.22 9.34 -19.52
CA PRO A 428 -16.58 8.80 -19.62
C PRO A 428 -16.56 7.30 -19.96
N PRO A 429 -17.62 6.54 -19.65
CA PRO A 429 -17.72 5.12 -20.02
C PRO A 429 -17.52 4.86 -21.53
N THR A 430 -17.89 5.83 -22.37
CA THR A 430 -17.67 5.78 -23.83
C THR A 430 -16.20 5.70 -24.23
N PHE A 431 -15.28 6.12 -23.37
CA PHE A 431 -13.84 5.92 -23.56
C PHE A 431 -13.47 4.43 -23.48
N PHE A 432 -14.05 3.67 -22.56
CA PHE A 432 -13.68 2.27 -22.27
C PHE A 432 -14.40 1.24 -23.16
N SER A 433 -14.55 1.54 -24.45
CA SER A 433 -15.18 0.62 -25.39
C SER A 433 -14.45 -0.73 -25.47
N GLN A 434 -15.19 -1.80 -25.75
CA GLN A 434 -14.72 -3.20 -25.79
C GLN A 434 -13.54 -3.48 -26.75
N PHE A 435 -13.16 -2.52 -27.59
CA PHE A 435 -12.09 -2.65 -28.58
C PHE A 435 -10.78 -1.94 -28.19
N ARG A 436 -10.70 -1.31 -27.01
CA ARG A 436 -9.44 -0.71 -26.54
C ARG A 436 -8.56 -1.73 -25.84
N ASN A 437 -7.31 -1.79 -26.28
CA ASN A 437 -6.30 -2.60 -25.63
C ASN A 437 -5.59 -1.79 -24.54
N ALA A 438 -5.51 -2.34 -23.34
CA ALA A 438 -4.67 -1.80 -22.28
C ALA A 438 -3.19 -1.99 -22.62
N ASP A 439 -2.35 -1.07 -22.17
CA ASP A 439 -0.90 -1.17 -22.33
C ASP A 439 -0.37 -2.41 -21.60
N LYS A 440 0.46 -3.16 -22.32
CA LYS A 440 1.18 -4.32 -21.78
C LYS A 440 2.42 -3.82 -21.03
N GLY A 441 2.74 -4.49 -19.95
CA GLY A 441 3.88 -4.14 -19.10
C GLY A 441 4.31 -5.33 -18.29
N ILE A 442 5.52 -5.27 -17.73
CA ILE A 442 6.11 -6.35 -16.96
C ILE A 442 5.48 -6.33 -15.57
N VAL A 443 4.78 -7.40 -15.20
CA VAL A 443 4.03 -7.50 -13.93
C VAL A 443 4.82 -8.27 -12.90
N THR A 444 4.98 -7.67 -11.73
CA THR A 444 5.44 -8.31 -10.50
C THR A 444 4.30 -8.30 -9.50
N ARG A 445 3.82 -9.47 -9.09
CA ARG A 445 2.66 -9.62 -8.20
C ARG A 445 3.00 -10.54 -7.03
N SER A 446 2.67 -10.10 -5.83
CA SER A 446 2.74 -10.86 -4.58
C SER A 446 1.38 -10.80 -3.86
N LYS A 447 1.33 -11.11 -2.56
CA LYS A 447 0.08 -11.08 -1.78
C LYS A 447 -0.36 -9.64 -1.49
N TYR A 448 0.57 -8.76 -1.15
CA TYR A 448 0.29 -7.38 -0.76
C TYR A 448 0.82 -6.33 -1.73
N ASN A 449 1.66 -6.71 -2.70
CA ASN A 449 2.28 -5.80 -3.64
C ASN A 449 2.03 -6.19 -5.11
N LEU A 450 1.77 -5.19 -5.94
CA LEU A 450 1.66 -5.36 -7.39
C LEU A 450 2.34 -4.18 -8.07
N THR A 451 3.41 -4.46 -8.81
CA THR A 451 4.13 -3.47 -9.61
C THR A 451 4.03 -3.84 -11.08
N LYS A 452 3.76 -2.87 -11.95
CA LYS A 452 3.85 -3.03 -13.40
C LYS A 452 4.73 -1.93 -13.98
N CYS A 453 5.74 -2.35 -14.74
CA CYS A 453 6.66 -1.45 -15.45
C CYS A 453 6.24 -1.34 -16.92
N PHE A 454 6.33 -0.14 -17.48
CA PHE A 454 5.89 0.18 -18.83
C PHE A 454 6.93 1.02 -19.57
N THR A 455 6.94 0.85 -20.90
CA THR A 455 7.55 1.77 -21.86
C THR A 455 6.41 2.44 -22.62
N LEU A 456 6.05 3.65 -22.22
CA LEU A 456 4.94 4.42 -22.77
C LEU A 456 5.46 5.56 -23.65
N SER A 457 4.86 5.75 -24.82
CA SER A 457 5.08 6.95 -25.64
C SER A 457 4.59 8.22 -24.93
N PRO A 458 5.06 9.42 -25.32
CA PRO A 458 4.49 10.68 -24.83
C PRO A 458 2.98 10.76 -25.01
N GLY A 459 2.31 11.33 -24.02
CA GLY A 459 0.87 11.52 -24.00
C GLY A 459 0.26 11.37 -22.61
N THR A 460 -1.06 11.53 -22.54
CA THR A 460 -1.83 11.35 -21.30
C THR A 460 -2.33 9.92 -21.20
N TYR A 461 -2.28 9.36 -20.00
CA TYR A 461 -2.65 7.99 -19.68
C TYR A 461 -3.58 7.97 -18.46
N VAL A 462 -4.39 6.91 -18.36
CA VAL A 462 -5.24 6.65 -17.20
C VAL A 462 -4.94 5.26 -16.64
N VAL A 463 -4.75 5.18 -15.32
CA VAL A 463 -4.78 3.92 -14.56
C VAL A 463 -6.20 3.70 -14.08
N VAL A 464 -6.79 2.57 -14.44
CA VAL A 464 -8.13 2.15 -14.02
C VAL A 464 -8.00 0.97 -13.08
N VAL A 465 -8.57 1.09 -11.88
CA VAL A 465 -8.41 0.09 -10.82
C VAL A 465 -9.77 -0.44 -10.39
N SER A 466 -9.87 -1.77 -10.33
CA SER A 466 -11.06 -2.51 -9.89
C SER A 466 -10.70 -3.53 -8.81
N ALA A 467 -11.65 -3.83 -7.92
CA ALA A 467 -11.51 -4.85 -6.88
C ALA A 467 -12.34 -6.09 -7.23
N TYR A 468 -11.83 -7.28 -6.93
CA TYR A 468 -12.44 -8.54 -7.37
C TYR A 468 -13.65 -8.95 -6.53
N LYS A 469 -13.49 -9.06 -5.21
CA LYS A 469 -14.52 -9.61 -4.29
C LYS A 469 -14.80 -8.77 -3.06
N GLU A 470 -13.79 -8.07 -2.55
CA GLU A 470 -13.87 -7.35 -1.29
C GLU A 470 -13.42 -5.91 -1.45
N ALA A 471 -13.86 -5.03 -0.54
CA ALA A 471 -13.36 -3.67 -0.51
C ALA A 471 -11.89 -3.67 -0.12
N VAL A 472 -11.04 -3.06 -0.94
CA VAL A 472 -9.58 -3.05 -0.75
C VAL A 472 -9.12 -1.62 -0.52
N GLU A 473 -8.36 -1.42 0.55
CA GLU A 473 -7.60 -0.19 0.79
C GLU A 473 -6.17 -0.38 0.32
N PHE A 474 -5.65 0.59 -0.44
CA PHE A 474 -4.32 0.50 -1.02
C PHE A 474 -3.65 1.87 -1.14
N LEU A 475 -2.33 1.84 -1.25
CA LEU A 475 -1.50 2.93 -1.73
C LEU A 475 -1.12 2.66 -3.18
N LEU A 476 -1.52 3.54 -4.09
CA LEU A 476 -1.03 3.59 -5.46
C LEU A 476 0.15 4.56 -5.54
N ARG A 477 1.23 4.13 -6.18
CA ARG A 477 2.43 4.90 -6.48
C ARG A 477 2.68 4.86 -7.98
N ILE A 478 2.82 6.01 -8.61
CA ILE A 478 3.18 6.12 -10.04
C ILE A 478 4.52 6.84 -10.12
N PHE A 479 5.52 6.17 -10.66
CA PHE A 479 6.84 6.71 -10.89
C PHE A 479 7.01 7.04 -12.37
N LEU A 480 7.42 8.27 -12.67
CA LEU A 480 7.70 8.73 -14.02
C LEU A 480 9.17 9.11 -14.14
N LYS A 481 9.84 8.57 -15.16
CA LYS A 481 11.22 8.89 -15.49
C LYS A 481 11.26 10.26 -16.17
N MET A 482 12.04 11.18 -15.61
CA MET A 482 12.21 12.54 -16.11
C MET A 482 13.48 12.65 -16.98
N PRO A 483 13.49 13.53 -17.99
CA PRO A 483 14.67 13.77 -18.83
C PRO A 483 15.83 14.40 -18.05
N ASN A 484 17.07 14.11 -18.49
CA ASN A 484 18.33 14.47 -17.81
C ASN A 484 18.65 15.99 -17.76
N THR A 485 17.89 16.84 -18.46
CA THR A 485 18.13 18.29 -18.55
C THR A 485 17.73 19.08 -17.31
N ASP A 486 16.95 18.50 -16.39
CA ASP A 486 16.49 19.16 -15.16
C ASP A 486 17.13 18.55 -13.90
N ARG A 487 18.36 18.94 -13.61
CA ARG A 487 19.13 18.53 -12.41
C ARG A 487 18.87 19.38 -11.16
N ASN A 488 17.71 20.05 -11.05
CA ASN A 488 17.34 20.77 -9.83
C ASN A 488 16.45 19.89 -8.94
N PRO A 489 16.95 19.33 -7.82
CA PRO A 489 16.20 18.44 -6.94
C PRO A 489 15.18 19.18 -6.04
N GLY A 490 15.01 20.49 -6.23
CA GLY A 490 14.13 21.35 -5.41
C GLY A 490 13.01 22.05 -6.18
N SER A 491 12.93 21.90 -7.51
CA SER A 491 11.79 22.43 -8.27
C SER A 491 10.67 21.41 -8.27
N ASN A 492 9.62 21.66 -7.48
CA ASN A 492 8.30 21.09 -7.69
C ASN A 492 7.84 21.44 -9.11
N PHE A 493 8.23 20.64 -10.10
CA PHE A 493 7.52 20.62 -11.37
C PHE A 493 6.07 20.31 -11.03
N ASN A 494 5.16 21.14 -11.51
CA ASN A 494 3.72 21.00 -11.36
C ASN A 494 3.23 19.72 -12.07
N LEU A 495 3.62 18.55 -11.57
CA LEU A 495 3.02 17.28 -11.89
C LEU A 495 1.72 17.22 -11.08
N LYS A 496 0.69 17.88 -11.60
CA LYS A 496 -0.68 17.66 -11.15
C LYS A 496 -1.03 16.23 -11.52
N ALA A 497 -0.83 15.32 -10.57
CA ALA A 497 -1.77 14.24 -10.37
C ALA A 497 -3.17 14.86 -10.34
N LEU A 498 -3.92 14.72 -11.43
CA LEU A 498 -5.35 15.03 -11.44
C LEU A 498 -5.97 13.95 -10.56
N LYS A 499 -6.00 14.24 -9.26
CA LYS A 499 -6.75 13.47 -8.29
C LYS A 499 -8.19 13.56 -8.79
N ALA A 500 -8.78 12.42 -9.13
CA ALA A 500 -10.20 12.25 -8.87
C ALA A 500 -10.37 12.30 -7.35
N SER A 501 -10.27 13.49 -6.76
CA SER A 501 -11.15 13.82 -5.66
C SER A 501 -12.56 13.63 -6.19
N LEU A 502 -13.44 13.09 -5.36
CA LEU A 502 -14.88 13.13 -5.60
C LEU A 502 -15.24 14.47 -6.27
N PRO A 503 -15.89 14.44 -7.44
CA PRO A 503 -15.95 15.59 -8.34
C PRO A 503 -16.75 16.68 -7.68
N GLU A 504 -16.17 17.86 -7.52
CA GLU A 504 -16.92 19.01 -7.05
C GLU A 504 -16.84 20.24 -7.94
N ASN A 505 -16.11 20.29 -9.08
CA ASN A 505 -16.13 21.54 -9.88
C ASN A 505 -16.15 21.41 -11.41
N ALA A 506 -15.47 20.45 -12.08
CA ALA A 506 -15.45 20.47 -13.55
C ALA A 506 -16.67 19.81 -14.23
N SER A 507 -17.30 18.81 -13.59
CA SER A 507 -18.53 18.18 -14.09
C SER A 507 -19.80 19.00 -13.86
N GLN A 508 -19.79 19.87 -12.85
CA GLN A 508 -20.94 20.67 -12.47
C GLN A 508 -21.24 21.76 -13.50
N GLN A 509 -20.21 22.43 -14.03
CA GLN A 509 -20.40 23.49 -15.02
C GLN A 509 -20.98 22.93 -16.33
N SER A 510 -20.49 21.78 -16.81
CA SER A 510 -20.99 21.17 -18.05
C SER A 510 -22.41 20.61 -17.93
N ILE A 511 -22.76 20.03 -16.78
CA ILE A 511 -24.13 19.61 -16.47
C ILE A 511 -25.03 20.85 -16.31
N PHE A 512 -24.58 21.87 -15.58
CA PHE A 512 -25.34 23.11 -15.37
C PHE A 512 -25.73 23.78 -16.69
N TYR A 513 -24.76 24.02 -17.59
CA TYR A 513 -25.02 24.68 -18.88
C TYR A 513 -25.87 23.84 -19.84
N ARG A 514 -25.97 22.52 -19.64
CA ARG A 514 -26.84 21.65 -20.45
C ARG A 514 -28.33 21.83 -20.12
N TYR A 515 -28.64 22.19 -18.88
CA TYR A 515 -30.01 22.32 -18.37
C TYR A 515 -30.43 23.76 -18.07
N ALA A 516 -29.50 24.71 -18.04
CA ALA A 516 -29.78 26.14 -17.97
C ALA A 516 -30.34 26.66 -19.32
N GLN A 517 -31.56 27.19 -19.33
CA GLN A 517 -32.14 27.78 -20.54
C GLN A 517 -31.41 29.10 -20.89
N GLN A 518 -30.89 29.22 -22.13
CA GLN A 518 -30.24 30.43 -22.65
C GLN A 518 -29.06 30.99 -21.80
N GLY A 519 -28.39 30.13 -21.02
CA GLY A 519 -26.96 30.27 -20.73
C GLY A 519 -26.53 31.13 -19.54
N LEU A 520 -27.41 31.53 -18.62
CA LEU A 520 -26.99 32.30 -17.43
C LEU A 520 -27.31 31.62 -16.10
N ASN A 521 -28.57 31.25 -15.83
CA ASN A 521 -28.98 30.64 -14.56
C ASN A 521 -29.97 29.47 -14.76
N MET A 522 -30.11 28.60 -13.76
CA MET A 522 -30.98 27.43 -13.78
C MET A 522 -32.28 27.69 -12.99
N ASP A 523 -33.43 27.57 -13.64
CA ASP A 523 -34.73 27.66 -12.98
C ASP A 523 -35.18 26.30 -12.41
N ALA A 524 -36.28 26.29 -11.64
CA ALA A 524 -36.81 25.06 -11.06
C ALA A 524 -37.18 23.99 -12.10
N THR A 525 -37.59 24.39 -13.31
CA THR A 525 -37.91 23.47 -14.41
C THR A 525 -36.63 22.80 -14.95
N GLY A 526 -35.58 23.58 -15.17
CA GLY A 526 -34.25 23.10 -15.54
C GLY A 526 -33.68 22.15 -14.49
N LEU A 527 -33.79 22.51 -13.21
CA LEU A 527 -33.36 21.67 -12.09
C LEU A 527 -34.15 20.35 -12.03
N GLN A 528 -35.48 20.38 -12.16
CA GLN A 528 -36.29 19.16 -12.15
C GLN A 528 -35.86 18.17 -13.25
N ASN A 529 -35.67 18.66 -14.47
CA ASN A 529 -35.23 17.84 -15.61
C ASN A 529 -33.85 17.24 -15.36
N LEU A 530 -32.93 18.03 -14.82
CA LEU A 530 -31.58 17.59 -14.47
C LEU A 530 -31.62 16.50 -13.39
N LEU A 531 -32.35 16.71 -12.29
CA LEU A 531 -32.46 15.76 -11.18
C LEU A 531 -33.06 14.42 -11.66
N ASN A 532 -34.11 14.48 -12.48
CA ASN A 532 -34.76 13.27 -12.97
C ASN A 532 -33.94 12.52 -14.03
N GLN A 533 -33.14 13.21 -14.84
CA GLN A 533 -32.38 12.57 -15.93
C GLN A 533 -30.96 12.14 -15.51
N GLU A 534 -30.29 12.91 -14.66
CA GLU A 534 -28.90 12.68 -14.28
C GLU A 534 -28.76 12.06 -12.88
N LEU A 535 -29.59 12.44 -11.91
CA LEU A 535 -29.45 11.99 -10.51
C LEU A 535 -30.24 10.70 -10.20
N LEU A 536 -31.42 10.51 -10.79
CA LEU A 536 -32.28 9.34 -10.55
C LEU A 536 -32.00 8.13 -11.47
N ARG A 537 -31.00 8.23 -12.36
CA ARG A 537 -30.70 7.18 -13.35
C ARG A 537 -30.24 5.89 -12.63
N GLY A 538 -31.14 4.92 -12.47
CA GLY A 538 -30.88 3.63 -11.82
C GLY A 538 -31.45 3.44 -10.42
N ILE A 539 -32.15 4.44 -9.85
CA ILE A 539 -32.90 4.30 -8.59
C ILE A 539 -34.36 3.95 -8.95
N PRO A 540 -34.91 2.78 -8.55
CA PRO A 540 -36.33 2.49 -8.75
C PRO A 540 -37.16 3.33 -7.78
N GLY A 541 -37.98 4.26 -8.28
CA GLY A 541 -38.88 5.08 -7.45
C GLY A 541 -39.41 6.35 -8.12
N ASP A 542 -40.19 7.13 -7.36
CA ASP A 542 -40.84 8.37 -7.79
C ASP A 542 -39.81 9.48 -8.12
N GLY A 543 -40.06 10.21 -9.20
CA GLY A 543 -39.23 11.33 -9.65
C GLY A 543 -39.41 12.60 -8.81
N PHE A 544 -38.45 13.53 -8.90
CA PHE A 544 -38.62 14.88 -8.35
C PHE A 544 -39.79 15.59 -9.03
N SER A 545 -40.74 16.04 -8.22
CA SER A 545 -41.83 16.92 -8.65
C SER A 545 -41.33 18.35 -8.88
N LEU A 546 -42.12 19.15 -9.61
CA LEU A 546 -41.78 20.54 -9.86
C LEU A 546 -41.80 21.37 -8.57
N ASP A 547 -42.66 21.00 -7.62
CA ASP A 547 -42.75 21.67 -6.33
C ASP A 547 -41.52 21.40 -5.45
N GLU A 548 -41.02 20.16 -5.44
CA GLU A 548 -39.76 19.81 -4.76
C GLU A 548 -38.57 20.53 -5.40
N ALA A 549 -38.53 20.63 -6.73
CA ALA A 549 -37.49 21.41 -7.41
C ALA A 549 -37.57 22.90 -7.06
N ARG A 550 -38.77 23.49 -7.01
CA ARG A 550 -38.98 24.89 -6.56
C ARG A 550 -38.53 25.09 -5.11
N SER A 551 -38.87 24.15 -4.23
CA SER A 551 -38.46 24.19 -2.83
C SER A 551 -36.94 24.10 -2.69
N ILE A 552 -36.26 23.28 -3.49
CA ILE A 552 -34.79 23.18 -3.47
C ILE A 552 -34.16 24.48 -4.00
N VAL A 553 -34.68 25.06 -5.09
CA VAL A 553 -34.18 26.34 -5.61
C VAL A 553 -34.31 27.43 -4.56
N ALA A 554 -35.48 27.59 -3.95
CA ALA A 554 -35.71 28.65 -2.96
C ALA A 554 -34.85 28.53 -1.70
N LEU A 555 -34.42 27.31 -1.34
CA LEU A 555 -33.49 27.06 -0.22
C LEU A 555 -32.02 27.33 -0.58
N MET A 556 -31.69 27.37 -1.86
CA MET A 556 -30.31 27.48 -2.36
C MET A 556 -30.00 28.84 -3.00
N ASP A 557 -31.03 29.55 -3.45
CA ASP A 557 -30.99 30.88 -4.07
C ASP A 557 -30.70 31.96 -3.02
N LEU A 558 -29.44 32.41 -2.97
CA LEU A 558 -28.99 33.49 -2.10
C LEU A 558 -29.30 34.86 -2.68
N GLN A 559 -29.48 34.94 -4.00
CA GLN A 559 -29.74 36.18 -4.72
C GLN A 559 -31.24 36.55 -4.73
N VAL A 560 -32.11 35.62 -4.32
CA VAL A 560 -33.58 35.76 -4.27
C VAL A 560 -34.15 36.12 -5.66
N ASN A 561 -33.61 35.49 -6.70
CA ASN A 561 -33.99 35.72 -8.10
C ASN A 561 -34.83 34.57 -8.71
N GLY A 562 -35.09 33.51 -7.93
CA GLY A 562 -35.84 32.32 -8.32
C GLY A 562 -35.07 31.35 -9.23
N GLN A 563 -33.74 31.51 -9.33
CA GLN A 563 -32.86 30.73 -10.18
C GLN A 563 -31.56 30.42 -9.43
N LEU A 564 -30.81 29.43 -9.92
CA LEU A 564 -29.50 29.07 -9.38
C LEU A 564 -28.42 29.55 -10.33
N ASP A 565 -27.47 30.32 -9.81
CA ASP A 565 -26.21 30.60 -10.49
C ASP A 565 -25.26 29.37 -10.43
N PRO A 566 -24.12 29.38 -11.15
CA PRO A 566 -23.18 28.26 -11.15
C PRO A 566 -22.60 27.92 -9.76
N GLU A 567 -22.40 28.90 -8.88
CA GLU A 567 -21.85 28.71 -7.53
C GLU A 567 -22.90 28.12 -6.58
N GLU A 568 -24.13 28.63 -6.64
CA GLU A 568 -25.29 28.10 -5.92
C GLU A 568 -25.61 26.67 -6.36
N PHE A 569 -25.53 26.39 -7.66
CA PHE A 569 -25.68 25.04 -8.20
C PHE A 569 -24.55 24.11 -7.75
N SER A 570 -23.29 24.56 -7.77
CA SER A 570 -22.16 23.78 -7.27
C SER A 570 -22.37 23.34 -5.82
N ARG A 571 -22.83 24.29 -5.00
CA ARG A 571 -23.17 24.06 -3.60
C ARG A 571 -24.36 23.11 -3.42
N LEU A 572 -25.36 23.18 -4.29
CA LEU A 572 -26.48 22.24 -4.30
C LEU A 572 -26.02 20.84 -4.71
N TRP A 573 -25.20 20.72 -5.75
CA TRP A 573 -24.78 19.45 -6.32
C TRP A 573 -23.97 18.60 -5.32
N SER A 574 -23.07 19.22 -4.56
CA SER A 574 -22.35 18.54 -3.48
C SER A 574 -23.29 17.96 -2.41
N ARG A 575 -24.35 18.71 -2.03
CA ARG A 575 -25.39 18.24 -1.11
C ARG A 575 -26.18 17.08 -1.68
N LEU A 576 -26.56 17.15 -2.95
CA LEU A 576 -27.31 16.09 -3.64
C LEU A 576 -26.52 14.78 -3.69
N LEU A 577 -25.22 14.83 -3.99
CA LEU A 577 -24.35 13.65 -3.98
C LEU A 577 -24.18 13.06 -2.57
N CYS A 578 -24.09 13.92 -1.54
CA CYS A 578 -24.09 13.49 -0.15
C CYS A 578 -25.41 12.78 0.21
N CYS A 579 -26.56 13.38 -0.12
CA CYS A 579 -27.88 12.78 0.09
C CYS A 579 -28.03 11.44 -0.63
N GLN A 580 -27.53 11.31 -1.86
CA GLN A 580 -27.56 10.06 -2.62
C GLN A 580 -26.76 8.95 -1.93
N ARG A 581 -25.55 9.27 -1.45
CA ARG A 581 -24.73 8.34 -0.68
C ARG A 581 -25.42 7.90 0.61
N VAL A 582 -26.02 8.84 1.34
CA VAL A 582 -26.75 8.56 2.60
C VAL A 582 -27.96 7.68 2.35
N TYR A 583 -28.74 7.96 1.30
CA TYR A 583 -29.90 7.17 0.91
C TYR A 583 -29.51 5.72 0.59
N LEU A 584 -28.50 5.52 -0.26
CA LEU A 584 -28.04 4.18 -0.67
C LEU A 584 -27.42 3.39 0.49
N ASN A 585 -26.60 4.03 1.32
CA ASN A 585 -25.96 3.36 2.46
C ASN A 585 -26.96 2.94 3.55
N THR A 586 -28.05 3.68 3.72
CA THR A 586 -29.05 3.41 4.76
C THR A 586 -30.04 2.32 4.32
N GLN A 587 -30.28 2.17 3.00
CA GLN A 587 -31.20 1.15 2.48
C GLN A 587 -30.71 -0.30 2.63
N GLY A 588 -29.39 -0.55 2.72
CA GLY A 588 -28.83 -1.89 2.91
C GLY A 588 -29.43 -2.94 1.96
N ASN A 589 -29.97 -4.04 2.51
CA ASN A 589 -30.65 -5.11 1.76
C ASN A 589 -32.17 -4.89 1.58
N SER A 590 -32.74 -3.82 2.16
CA SER A 590 -34.18 -3.63 2.31
C SER A 590 -34.86 -2.98 1.10
N ALA A 591 -34.10 -2.48 0.12
CA ALA A 591 -34.58 -1.77 -1.08
C ALA A 591 -35.49 -0.54 -0.84
N VAL A 592 -35.71 -0.12 0.41
CA VAL A 592 -36.66 0.92 0.82
C VAL A 592 -36.09 1.68 2.02
N PHE A 593 -36.25 3.01 2.04
CA PHE A 593 -35.85 3.87 3.17
C PHE A 593 -37.06 4.14 4.07
N LEU A 594 -36.94 3.87 5.38
CA LEU A 594 -38.03 4.04 6.35
C LEU A 594 -37.87 5.32 7.17
N SER A 595 -38.99 5.91 7.59
CA SER A 595 -39.02 7.14 8.39
C SER A 595 -38.35 6.98 9.76
N SER A 596 -38.33 5.76 10.32
CA SER A 596 -37.60 5.42 11.56
C SER A 596 -36.08 5.57 11.44
N ASP A 597 -35.54 5.62 10.22
CA ASP A 597 -34.11 5.77 9.94
C ASP A 597 -33.69 7.22 9.63
N LEU A 598 -34.61 8.19 9.70
CA LEU A 598 -34.30 9.62 9.45
C LEU A 598 -33.17 10.14 10.36
N TRP A 599 -33.09 9.70 11.61
CA TRP A 599 -32.00 10.08 12.51
C TRP A 599 -30.63 9.57 12.04
N LYS A 600 -30.59 8.39 11.39
CA LYS A 600 -29.35 7.84 10.82
C LYS A 600 -28.90 8.65 9.63
N ALA A 601 -29.84 9.13 8.81
CA ALA A 601 -29.54 10.02 7.70
C ALA A 601 -28.90 11.32 8.21
N ILE A 602 -29.51 11.99 9.19
CA ILE A 602 -28.94 13.22 9.78
C ILE A 602 -27.53 12.99 10.30
N LYS A 603 -27.29 11.89 11.04
CA LYS A 603 -25.97 11.55 11.58
C LYS A 603 -24.92 11.26 10.50
N SER A 604 -25.35 10.75 9.35
CA SER A 604 -24.47 10.34 8.25
C SER A 604 -24.27 11.43 7.19
N THR A 605 -24.93 12.58 7.35
CA THR A 605 -24.85 13.72 6.43
C THR A 605 -23.82 14.73 6.92
N ASP A 606 -22.71 14.86 6.19
CA ASP A 606 -21.56 15.69 6.59
C ASP A 606 -21.92 17.17 6.78
N PHE A 607 -22.81 17.73 5.96
CA PHE A 607 -23.21 19.14 6.05
C PHE A 607 -24.20 19.45 7.20
N LEU A 608 -24.69 18.43 7.90
CA LEU A 608 -25.51 18.57 9.12
C LEU A 608 -24.69 18.37 10.41
N ALA A 609 -23.37 18.22 10.31
CA ALA A 609 -22.50 18.06 11.47
C ALA A 609 -22.65 19.23 12.45
N GLY A 610 -23.00 18.93 13.70
CA GLY A 610 -23.24 19.92 14.75
C GLY A 610 -24.69 20.41 14.88
N ILE A 611 -25.60 19.97 14.01
CA ILE A 611 -27.05 20.22 14.16
C ILE A 611 -27.66 19.10 15.01
N SER A 612 -28.27 19.46 16.14
CA SER A 612 -29.03 18.54 16.99
C SER A 612 -30.54 18.70 16.75
N VAL A 613 -31.23 17.59 16.55
CA VAL A 613 -32.69 17.54 16.33
C VAL A 613 -33.34 16.76 17.47
N SER A 614 -34.44 17.26 18.04
CA SER A 614 -35.20 16.57 19.08
C SER A 614 -36.02 15.41 18.51
N GLY A 615 -36.40 14.44 19.36
CA GLY A 615 -37.30 13.34 18.98
C GLY A 615 -38.63 13.85 18.44
N ASP A 616 -39.25 14.83 19.11
CA ASP A 616 -40.53 15.41 18.70
C ASP A 616 -40.46 16.05 17.30
N LEU A 617 -39.35 16.70 16.97
CA LEU A 617 -39.16 17.28 15.63
C LEU A 617 -38.95 16.17 14.58
N LEU A 618 -38.22 15.10 14.90
CA LEU A 618 -38.07 13.94 14.02
C LEU A 618 -39.41 13.28 13.70
N ASP A 619 -40.31 13.17 14.67
CA ASP A 619 -41.64 12.60 14.48
C ASP A 619 -42.50 13.47 13.53
N LEU A 620 -42.42 14.80 13.66
CA LEU A 620 -43.07 15.72 12.72
C LEU A 620 -42.47 15.63 11.31
N MET A 621 -41.15 15.43 11.20
CA MET A 621 -40.48 15.25 9.91
C MET A 621 -40.84 13.92 9.26
N ALA A 622 -40.99 12.85 10.05
CA ALA A 622 -41.52 11.58 9.57
C ALA A 622 -42.93 11.77 8.97
N LEU A 623 -43.84 12.43 9.69
CA LEU A 623 -45.19 12.72 9.19
C LEU A 623 -45.22 13.55 7.90
N ARG A 624 -44.29 14.49 7.74
CA ARG A 624 -44.23 15.39 6.59
C ARG A 624 -43.63 14.75 5.34
N TYR A 625 -42.61 13.91 5.51
CA TYR A 625 -41.76 13.45 4.40
C TYR A 625 -41.90 11.95 4.10
N SER A 626 -42.72 11.21 4.85
CA SER A 626 -43.02 9.80 4.56
C SER A 626 -44.42 9.61 3.96
N ASP A 627 -44.57 8.55 3.17
CA ASP A 627 -45.87 8.10 2.68
C ASP A 627 -46.72 7.41 3.78
N SER A 628 -47.92 6.97 3.42
CA SER A 628 -48.85 6.28 4.35
C SER A 628 -48.31 4.96 4.89
N THR A 629 -47.22 4.43 4.32
CA THR A 629 -46.54 3.21 4.75
C THR A 629 -45.25 3.50 5.54
N GLY A 630 -44.95 4.77 5.80
CA GLY A 630 -43.75 5.20 6.52
C GLY A 630 -42.48 5.16 5.65
N ARG A 631 -42.60 5.08 4.33
CA ARG A 631 -41.45 5.11 3.41
C ARG A 631 -41.12 6.54 3.05
N VAL A 632 -39.84 6.85 2.98
CA VAL A 632 -39.33 8.16 2.55
C VAL A 632 -38.68 7.99 1.19
N SER A 633 -39.20 8.68 0.18
CA SER A 633 -38.61 8.66 -1.16
C SER A 633 -37.28 9.44 -1.19
N PHE A 634 -36.45 9.18 -2.19
CA PHE A 634 -35.20 9.94 -2.35
C PHE A 634 -35.45 11.47 -2.51
N PRO A 635 -36.40 11.93 -3.37
CA PRO A 635 -36.75 13.35 -3.44
C PRO A 635 -37.18 13.96 -2.10
N SER A 636 -38.02 13.26 -1.34
CA SER A 636 -38.50 13.72 -0.04
C SER A 636 -37.38 13.79 1.00
N LEU A 637 -36.44 12.84 0.99
CA LEU A 637 -35.26 12.88 1.86
C LEU A 637 -34.34 14.07 1.53
N VAL A 638 -34.11 14.34 0.24
CA VAL A 638 -33.31 15.50 -0.19
C VAL A 638 -33.94 16.81 0.29
N CYS A 639 -35.25 16.98 0.07
CA CYS A 639 -35.98 18.17 0.50
C CYS A 639 -35.95 18.34 2.03
N PHE A 640 -36.01 17.24 2.77
CA PHE A 640 -35.89 17.26 4.23
C PHE A 640 -34.49 17.73 4.69
N LEU A 641 -33.41 17.09 4.21
CA LEU A 641 -32.06 17.38 4.69
C LEU A 641 -31.60 18.79 4.33
N ILE A 642 -31.90 19.26 3.11
CA ILE A 642 -31.55 20.62 2.67
C ILE A 642 -32.36 21.66 3.46
N ARG A 643 -33.66 21.44 3.67
CA ARG A 643 -34.48 22.37 4.48
C ARG A 643 -33.99 22.42 5.93
N LEU A 644 -33.63 21.28 6.52
CA LEU A 644 -33.11 21.23 7.88
C LEU A 644 -31.80 22.03 8.01
N GLU A 645 -30.88 21.87 7.05
CA GLU A 645 -29.63 22.65 7.01
C GLU A 645 -29.91 24.16 6.92
N ALA A 646 -30.77 24.56 5.98
CA ALA A 646 -31.10 25.96 5.73
C ALA A 646 -31.73 26.62 6.96
N MET A 647 -32.71 25.96 7.57
CA MET A 647 -33.41 26.49 8.76
C MET A 647 -32.49 26.58 9.98
N ALA A 648 -31.62 25.58 10.19
CA ALA A 648 -30.65 25.62 11.28
C ALA A 648 -29.64 26.76 11.11
N LYS A 649 -29.15 26.97 9.88
CA LYS A 649 -28.25 28.09 9.57
C LYS A 649 -28.93 29.45 9.70
N ALA A 650 -30.17 29.58 9.20
CA ALA A 650 -30.95 30.80 9.37
C ALA A 650 -31.14 31.14 10.85
N PHE A 651 -31.45 30.16 11.69
CA PHE A 651 -31.54 30.34 13.14
C PHE A 651 -30.21 30.78 13.75
N GLN A 652 -29.10 30.11 13.42
CA GLN A 652 -27.77 30.47 13.92
C GLN A 652 -27.32 31.89 13.51
N HIS A 653 -27.69 32.33 12.31
CA HIS A 653 -27.32 33.65 11.79
C HIS A 653 -28.18 34.78 12.39
N LEU A 654 -29.46 34.50 12.67
CA LEU A 654 -30.39 35.50 13.15
C LEU A 654 -30.48 35.55 14.69
N SER A 655 -30.09 34.47 15.38
CA SER A 655 -30.05 34.40 16.84
C SER A 655 -28.80 35.10 17.39
N LYS A 656 -28.98 35.99 18.37
CA LYS A 656 -27.87 36.74 19.00
C LYS A 656 -27.19 35.97 20.13
N ASP A 657 -27.93 35.09 20.79
CA ASP A 657 -27.51 34.36 22.01
C ASP A 657 -27.55 32.84 21.86
N GLY A 658 -28.01 32.34 20.70
CA GLY A 658 -28.17 30.90 20.43
C GLY A 658 -29.34 30.26 21.16
N GLN A 659 -30.14 31.02 21.92
CA GLN A 659 -31.26 30.52 22.71
C GLN A 659 -32.62 30.91 22.13
N GLY A 660 -32.70 32.04 21.44
CA GLY A 660 -33.94 32.52 20.85
C GLY A 660 -33.75 33.38 19.62
N LEU A 661 -34.85 33.60 18.91
CA LEU A 661 -34.91 34.43 17.72
C LEU A 661 -36.12 35.38 17.81
N TYR A 662 -35.90 36.65 17.50
CA TYR A 662 -36.97 37.64 17.32
C TYR A 662 -37.06 38.04 15.85
N LEU A 663 -38.24 37.86 15.25
CA LEU A 663 -38.55 38.27 13.89
C LEU A 663 -39.74 39.21 13.90
N THR A 664 -39.70 40.23 13.05
CA THR A 664 -40.90 41.00 12.72
C THR A 664 -41.89 40.12 11.95
N LYS A 665 -43.17 40.54 11.91
CA LYS A 665 -44.20 39.83 11.15
C LYS A 665 -43.78 39.58 9.69
N MET A 666 -43.16 40.56 9.04
CA MET A 666 -42.75 40.41 7.64
C MET A 666 -41.55 39.49 7.47
N GLU A 667 -40.57 39.53 8.38
CA GLU A 667 -39.43 38.60 8.35
C GLU A 667 -39.88 37.15 8.59
N TRP A 668 -40.81 36.93 9.53
CA TRP A 668 -41.42 35.63 9.74
C TRP A 668 -42.19 35.14 8.50
N MET A 669 -43.01 36.00 7.90
CA MET A 669 -43.75 35.64 6.69
C MET A 669 -42.81 35.33 5.52
N ASN A 670 -41.72 36.09 5.34
CA ASN A 670 -40.73 35.81 4.30
C ASN A 670 -40.02 34.47 4.54
N LEU A 671 -39.62 34.19 5.79
CA LEU A 671 -38.95 32.94 6.17
C LEU A 671 -39.85 31.72 6.03
N VAL A 672 -41.16 31.82 6.27
CA VAL A 672 -42.05 30.65 6.19
C VAL A 672 -42.63 30.44 4.80
N MET A 673 -42.78 31.52 4.01
CA MET A 673 -43.44 31.45 2.70
C MET A 673 -42.47 31.22 1.53
N TYR A 674 -41.22 31.71 1.63
CA TYR A 674 -40.26 31.61 0.54
C TYR A 674 -39.30 30.43 0.69
N SER A 675 -38.81 30.14 1.90
CA SER A 675 -37.90 29.02 2.20
C SER A 675 -38.62 27.81 2.81
#